data_AF-A0AAE1YXK5-F1
#
_entry.id   AF-A0AAE1YXK5-F1
#
_cell.length_a   1.000
_cell.length_b   1.000
_cell.length_c   1.000
_cell.angle_alpha   90.00
_cell.angle_beta   90.00
_cell.angle_gamma   90.00
#
_symmetry.space_group_name_H-M   'P 1'
#
loop_
_entity.id
_entity.type
_entity.pdbx_description
1 polymer ?
#
loop_
_entity_poly.entity_id
_entity_poly.type
_entity_poly.pdbx_seq_one_letter_code
_entity_poly.pdbx_strand_id
1 'polypeptide(L)'
;MAAAAAALGSISYGYGIKKISREYSVKGQGQQLERKYKVLSAAHAEQRPFSGYRWTQKHDGKASTLMLRSKHENALNGNLLGCTTVNTVAAVEKKAEAEEGEELSRATLLWRAFKLPMYTVAFTPVTVASAAAFYQSGVFSVGRYLLILASYVLVIAWVNLSNDVYDFDTGVDKNKKESMVNLFGSRTAINVIAWSLLVLGVLGHALTAVMAGNSRSMLFLAAAIFCFFLYQCPPYRLSYYGVGEPLLFISFGPFSTLAFYLMHSMKRELPITSTVIWASIIVGLTTSLILLCSHFHQIEDDKAVGKMSPLVRLGTQTGSHVVKFSIIGLYSLLLALGYTKTLPFLSVVLPALTLPMGNLVVNFVQNNHTDKRKIFMGKYFCVRLHTILGLALSAGLVAARLFAKQPLPLAKLRNLLGALLQREIVSRRGKMECLAEPLNPQYGGGLVGNPNFDSGLDEWSVFGGGKAVVRKSKDAWFQLDKGKEIVSAFLEIPKGRSIIVGSVIAKSGCWSMLKGGFTVHENMKAEIYFTSKNTQVELWIDNVSLKPFTRIEWQKHQNKSIDQVRKRRIRIHVTSKEGLKLPGANITVNQIRSHFPLGCSTAATIINHKPYQDWFTSRFTATTFNNEMKWYYTELYPGKENYTVTDAMVSFFKKNRISIRGHAILWATGNVTQPWVKLLPPKQILNAAVRRAGSVVSRYLGDVIAWDVMNENLHYSFYEEKLGPNATAMFYQIARALDPRTPLFLNEYNTLEFPLDMAVIPSKYVEKIKEIRSFPGNERLRMQIGLQGHFWRKPNVSHMRATLDVLGAINTPIWLTELDTRRGPNQAAQLEEVMREAFSHPAVEGIIVWGGWKPTGCNQTCLTDKNYDVLPKGCAEMCLIDNNFKNLPAGDVVDKLINEWKSTNVTGVTDGNGVFEQKVFHGEYSVTYSHPLIPRPVEKIFSVRKEKGPLELWLTL
;
A
#
# COMPACT_ATOMS: atom_id res chain seq x y z
N MET A 1 82.28 32.23 25.02
CA MET A 1 82.08 33.70 24.91
C MET A 1 81.49 33.96 23.52
N ALA A 2 80.40 34.68 23.25
CA ALA A 2 79.28 35.31 24.00
C ALA A 2 78.27 35.87 22.93
N ALA A 3 77.03 36.36 23.14
CA ALA A 3 75.90 36.26 24.10
C ALA A 3 74.77 37.21 23.56
N ALA A 4 73.50 37.31 24.01
CA ALA A 4 72.46 36.42 24.58
C ALA A 4 71.17 37.30 24.83
N ALA A 5 69.92 36.84 24.97
CA ALA A 5 69.15 35.67 24.49
C ALA A 5 67.63 35.83 24.85
N ALA A 6 66.71 35.15 24.14
CA ALA A 6 65.27 34.96 24.45
C ALA A 6 64.33 36.22 24.35
N ALA A 7 62.98 36.15 24.28
CA ALA A 7 62.01 35.03 24.31
C ALA A 7 60.66 35.30 23.56
N LEU A 8 60.10 34.25 22.93
CA LEU A 8 58.69 33.72 22.86
C LEU A 8 57.42 34.64 22.91
N GLY A 9 56.28 34.29 22.27
CA GLY A 9 56.00 33.18 21.33
C GLY A 9 54.49 32.87 21.05
N SER A 10 54.23 32.00 20.05
CA SER A 10 52.93 31.39 19.62
C SER A 10 51.95 32.28 18.79
N ILE A 11 51.09 31.82 17.85
CA ILE A 11 51.03 30.60 16.98
C ILE A 11 50.13 30.83 15.72
N SER A 12 49.95 29.83 14.83
CA SER A 12 49.19 29.90 13.53
C SER A 12 48.38 28.58 13.25
N TYR A 13 47.68 28.23 12.15
CA TYR A 13 47.58 28.60 10.69
C TYR A 13 46.13 28.30 10.17
N GLY A 14 45.68 28.34 8.89
CA GLY A 14 46.26 28.55 7.53
C GLY A 14 45.20 28.38 6.39
N TYR A 15 45.61 28.33 5.10
CA TYR A 15 44.73 28.28 3.88
C TYR A 15 45.44 27.59 2.67
N GLY A 16 44.70 27.14 1.62
CA GLY A 16 45.04 27.49 0.22
C GLY A 16 45.44 26.46 -0.89
N ILE A 17 44.52 26.23 -1.86
CA ILE A 17 44.70 26.34 -3.35
C ILE A 17 45.48 25.31 -4.24
N LYS A 18 44.87 25.03 -5.41
CA LYS A 18 45.36 24.49 -6.72
C LYS A 18 45.46 22.97 -7.00
N LYS A 19 45.60 22.67 -8.30
CA LYS A 19 45.18 21.43 -9.03
C LYS A 19 46.20 21.05 -10.10
N ILE A 20 46.56 19.76 -10.18
CA ILE A 20 47.03 19.06 -11.40
C ILE A 20 46.65 17.56 -11.28
N SER A 21 46.59 16.85 -12.40
CA SER A 21 45.95 15.54 -12.56
C SER A 21 46.84 14.32 -12.27
N ARG A 22 46.21 13.18 -11.97
CA ARG A 22 46.48 11.92 -12.70
C ARG A 22 45.23 11.06 -12.79
N GLU A 23 44.90 10.64 -14.02
CA GLU A 23 44.02 9.49 -14.24
C GLU A 23 44.81 8.19 -14.01
N TYR A 24 44.09 7.12 -13.65
CA TYR A 24 44.53 5.76 -13.90
C TYR A 24 43.33 4.92 -14.36
N SER A 25 43.18 4.75 -15.67
CA SER A 25 42.33 3.69 -16.22
C SER A 25 43.06 2.36 -16.11
N VAL A 26 42.34 1.28 -15.81
CA VAL A 26 42.83 -0.09 -16.01
C VAL A 26 41.83 -0.81 -16.90
N LYS A 27 42.19 -1.00 -18.17
CA LYS A 27 41.50 -1.93 -19.07
C LYS A 27 41.84 -3.37 -18.65
N GLY A 28 41.07 -3.93 -17.71
CA GLY A 28 41.02 -5.37 -17.51
C GLY A 28 40.19 -6.02 -18.61
N GLN A 29 40.73 -7.03 -19.30
CA GLN A 29 39.94 -7.86 -20.22
C GLN A 29 38.94 -8.74 -19.45
N GLY A 30 37.86 -9.14 -20.12
CA GLY A 30 36.61 -9.50 -19.45
C GLY A 30 36.64 -10.74 -18.55
N GLN A 31 36.27 -10.53 -17.29
CA GLN A 31 35.54 -11.49 -16.45
C GLN A 31 34.47 -10.73 -15.64
N GLN A 32 33.38 -11.40 -15.26
CA GLN A 32 32.35 -10.83 -14.40
C GLN A 32 32.88 -10.67 -12.97
N LEU A 33 33.09 -9.43 -12.52
CA LEU A 33 33.57 -9.12 -11.17
C LEU A 33 32.42 -8.56 -10.32
N GLU A 34 31.79 -9.42 -9.51
CA GLU A 34 30.86 -8.97 -8.47
C GLU A 34 31.57 -8.03 -7.49
N ARG A 35 30.91 -6.94 -7.08
CA ARG A 35 31.32 -6.18 -5.90
C ARG A 35 30.85 -6.96 -4.66
N LYS A 36 31.75 -7.26 -3.73
CA LYS A 36 31.48 -7.99 -2.48
C LYS A 36 31.84 -7.13 -1.25
N TYR A 37 30.87 -6.89 -0.37
CA TYR A 37 31.05 -6.25 0.94
C TYR A 37 30.84 -7.29 2.05
N LYS A 38 31.73 -7.37 3.04
CA LYS A 38 31.86 -8.51 3.97
C LYS A 38 31.81 -8.07 5.43
N VAL A 39 31.01 -8.76 6.25
CA VAL A 39 31.03 -8.65 7.74
C VAL A 39 31.88 -9.77 8.33
N LEU A 40 32.62 -9.47 9.40
CA LEU A 40 33.42 -10.42 10.18
C LEU A 40 32.75 -10.75 11.52
N SER A 41 31.95 -11.82 11.59
CA SER A 41 31.33 -12.23 12.86
C SER A 41 32.37 -12.76 13.86
N ALA A 42 32.50 -12.11 15.02
CA ALA A 42 33.27 -12.64 16.14
C ALA A 42 32.70 -13.97 16.66
N ALA A 43 33.57 -14.88 17.09
CA ALA A 43 33.18 -16.16 17.69
C ALA A 43 34.16 -16.54 18.81
N HIS A 44 33.65 -16.74 20.02
CA HIS A 44 34.36 -17.32 21.15
C HIS A 44 33.41 -18.08 22.09
N ALA A 45 33.64 -19.38 22.20
CA ALA A 45 33.35 -20.25 23.33
C ALA A 45 34.30 -21.46 23.17
N GLU A 46 35.06 -21.81 24.19
CA GLU A 46 36.13 -22.82 24.12
C GLU A 46 35.55 -24.26 24.21
N GLN A 47 36.14 -25.36 23.71
CA GLN A 47 37.52 -25.81 23.91
C GLN A 47 37.98 -26.89 22.91
N ARG A 48 39.27 -26.83 22.56
CA ARG A 48 40.23 -27.91 22.22
C ARG A 48 40.01 -28.79 20.96
N PRO A 49 41.08 -29.44 20.41
CA PRO A 49 41.15 -29.79 18.98
C PRO A 49 41.43 -31.28 18.66
N PHE A 50 41.28 -31.65 17.37
CA PHE A 50 42.05 -32.73 16.74
C PHE A 50 42.35 -32.42 15.25
N SER A 51 43.21 -33.21 14.60
CA SER A 51 44.10 -32.76 13.50
C SER A 51 44.09 -33.62 12.22
N GLY A 52 44.66 -33.08 11.13
CA GLY A 52 44.92 -33.76 9.85
C GLY A 52 43.81 -33.59 8.78
N TYR A 53 44.06 -33.49 7.48
CA TYR A 53 45.29 -33.72 6.68
C TYR A 53 45.43 -32.70 5.50
N ARG A 54 46.54 -32.80 4.73
CA ARG A 54 46.96 -31.90 3.63
C ARG A 54 46.72 -32.51 2.23
N TRP A 55 47.03 -31.73 1.20
CA TRP A 55 47.25 -32.04 -0.24
C TRP A 55 46.02 -31.83 -1.17
N THR A 56 46.13 -31.39 -2.44
CA THR A 56 46.70 -30.17 -3.10
C THR A 56 46.76 -30.42 -4.63
N GLN A 57 46.40 -29.42 -5.46
CA GLN A 57 46.61 -29.37 -6.92
C GLN A 57 45.87 -30.47 -7.76
N LYS A 58 45.68 -30.35 -9.10
CA LYS A 58 46.23 -29.42 -10.11
C LYS A 58 45.26 -29.17 -11.30
N HIS A 59 45.66 -28.21 -12.15
CA HIS A 59 45.33 -27.95 -13.57
C HIS A 59 45.05 -29.18 -14.47
N ASP A 60 44.45 -29.12 -15.68
CA ASP A 60 43.96 -28.04 -16.59
C ASP A 60 42.82 -28.63 -17.49
N GLY A 61 42.23 -28.01 -18.53
CA GLY A 61 42.46 -26.72 -19.19
C GLY A 61 41.85 -26.59 -20.62
N LYS A 62 42.12 -25.44 -21.25
CA LYS A 62 41.99 -25.03 -22.68
C LYS A 62 40.67 -25.20 -23.48
N ALA A 63 40.25 -24.06 -24.02
CA ALA A 63 39.14 -23.81 -24.94
C ALA A 63 39.31 -24.33 -26.40
N SER A 64 38.27 -24.12 -27.21
CA SER A 64 38.33 -24.00 -28.67
C SER A 64 37.23 -23.06 -29.19
N THR A 65 37.35 -22.55 -30.41
CA THR A 65 36.49 -21.48 -30.98
C THR A 65 36.33 -21.70 -32.50
N LEU A 66 35.18 -21.33 -33.08
CA LEU A 66 34.86 -20.96 -34.48
C LEU A 66 33.34 -21.28 -34.75
N MET A 67 32.70 -20.89 -35.86
CA MET A 67 32.46 -19.55 -36.46
C MET A 67 31.52 -19.69 -37.71
N LEU A 68 30.83 -18.60 -38.09
CA LEU A 68 30.32 -18.25 -39.44
C LEU A 68 29.02 -18.88 -40.05
N ARG A 69 28.11 -17.95 -40.40
CA ARG A 69 27.37 -17.75 -41.70
C ARG A 69 26.25 -18.69 -42.20
N SER A 70 25.01 -18.24 -41.97
CA SER A 70 24.05 -17.70 -42.97
C SER A 70 24.01 -18.19 -44.45
N LYS A 71 22.79 -18.50 -44.93
CA LYS A 71 22.11 -18.02 -46.18
C LYS A 71 20.58 -18.28 -46.03
N HIS A 72 19.64 -17.44 -46.49
CA HIS A 72 19.07 -17.29 -47.86
C HIS A 72 18.58 -18.64 -48.47
N GLU A 73 17.39 -18.78 -49.10
CA GLU A 73 16.35 -17.79 -49.50
C GLU A 73 15.02 -18.46 -49.92
N ASN A 74 13.92 -17.68 -50.04
CA ASN A 74 12.74 -17.89 -50.94
C ASN A 74 11.86 -19.17 -50.79
N ALA A 75 10.63 -19.24 -51.32
CA ALA A 75 9.57 -18.24 -51.58
C ALA A 75 8.25 -18.98 -51.94
N LEU A 76 7.08 -18.31 -51.89
CA LEU A 76 5.96 -18.47 -52.85
C LEU A 76 4.83 -17.45 -52.59
N ASN A 77 4.07 -17.10 -53.64
CA ASN A 77 3.05 -16.03 -53.66
C ASN A 77 1.63 -16.58 -53.90
N GLY A 78 0.60 -15.78 -53.61
CA GLY A 78 -0.81 -16.20 -53.71
C GLY A 78 -1.87 -15.10 -53.55
N ASN A 79 -1.56 -13.88 -54.02
CA ASN A 79 -2.43 -12.83 -54.54
C ASN A 79 -3.95 -12.82 -54.24
N LEU A 80 -4.44 -11.67 -53.75
CA LEU A 80 -5.53 -10.96 -54.43
C LEU A 80 -5.42 -9.42 -54.21
N LEU A 81 -5.98 -8.65 -55.15
CA LEU A 81 -5.93 -7.18 -55.33
C LEU A 81 -6.10 -6.31 -54.07
N GLY A 82 -5.61 -5.07 -54.00
CA GLY A 82 -4.84 -4.28 -54.99
C GLY A 82 -4.81 -2.79 -54.59
N CYS A 83 -3.63 -2.15 -54.59
CA CYS A 83 -3.43 -0.80 -54.06
C CYS A 83 -3.55 0.31 -55.12
N THR A 84 -3.84 1.53 -54.67
CA THR A 84 -3.08 2.72 -55.08
C THR A 84 -2.64 3.49 -53.82
N THR A 85 -1.48 4.13 -53.88
CA THR A 85 -0.77 4.74 -52.75
C THR A 85 -0.11 6.05 -53.18
N VAL A 86 0.59 6.70 -52.24
CA VAL A 86 1.50 7.85 -52.44
C VAL A 86 0.81 9.21 -52.62
N ASN A 87 0.65 9.92 -51.50
CA ASN A 87 1.60 11.03 -51.25
C ASN A 87 1.72 11.36 -49.76
N THR A 88 2.71 10.75 -49.11
CA THR A 88 3.13 11.07 -47.74
C THR A 88 4.14 12.22 -47.76
N VAL A 89 3.78 13.36 -47.16
CA VAL A 89 4.66 14.26 -46.36
C VAL A 89 3.80 15.39 -45.78
N ALA A 90 2.99 16.06 -46.60
CA ALA A 90 2.13 17.19 -46.20
C ALA A 90 1.04 16.87 -45.14
N ALA A 91 0.77 15.58 -44.91
CA ALA A 91 -0.19 15.11 -43.90
C ALA A 91 0.40 14.99 -42.48
N VAL A 92 1.71 15.19 -42.29
CA VAL A 92 2.37 15.11 -40.97
C VAL A 92 2.32 16.46 -40.25
N GLU A 93 2.62 17.57 -40.93
CA GLU A 93 2.58 18.91 -40.35
C GLU A 93 1.13 19.30 -39.95
N LYS A 94 0.16 19.05 -40.82
CA LYS A 94 -1.28 19.21 -40.51
C LYS A 94 -1.80 18.31 -39.38
N LYS A 95 -0.99 17.41 -38.82
CA LYS A 95 -1.36 16.60 -37.66
C LYS A 95 -0.80 17.12 -36.33
N ALA A 96 0.07 18.14 -36.36
CA ALA A 96 0.53 18.84 -35.16
C ALA A 96 -0.48 19.90 -34.66
N GLU A 97 -1.29 20.46 -35.57
CA GLU A 97 -2.31 21.49 -35.26
C GLU A 97 -3.70 20.90 -34.95
N ALA A 98 -3.86 19.57 -35.01
CA ALA A 98 -5.14 18.87 -34.91
C ALA A 98 -5.40 18.18 -33.55
N GLU A 99 -4.64 18.53 -32.50
CA GLU A 99 -4.83 18.02 -31.12
C GLU A 99 -5.58 18.99 -30.17
N GLU A 100 -6.14 20.08 -30.68
CA GLU A 100 -7.11 20.92 -29.95
C GLU A 100 -8.54 20.65 -30.44
N GLY A 101 -9.31 19.79 -29.75
CA GLY A 101 -10.70 19.58 -30.18
C GLY A 101 -11.57 18.45 -29.63
N GLU A 102 -11.21 17.70 -28.58
CA GLU A 102 -12.23 16.86 -27.92
C GLU A 102 -13.24 17.76 -27.18
N GLU A 103 -14.49 17.78 -27.67
CA GLU A 103 -15.60 18.49 -27.02
C GLU A 103 -15.99 17.81 -25.70
N LEU A 104 -15.47 18.36 -24.60
CA LEU A 104 -15.85 18.00 -23.24
C LEU A 104 -17.38 18.08 -23.06
N SER A 105 -17.99 16.98 -22.59
CA SER A 105 -19.44 16.90 -22.42
C SER A 105 -19.99 18.05 -21.56
N ARG A 106 -21.22 18.49 -21.85
CA ARG A 106 -21.88 19.59 -21.10
C ARG A 106 -21.93 19.32 -19.59
N ALA A 107 -22.07 18.06 -19.17
CA ALA A 107 -22.01 17.65 -17.77
C ALA A 107 -20.61 17.83 -17.16
N THR A 108 -19.55 17.49 -17.92
CA THR A 108 -18.15 17.71 -17.52
C THR A 108 -17.83 19.20 -17.42
N LEU A 109 -18.32 20.02 -18.36
CA LEU A 109 -18.14 21.48 -18.33
C LEU A 109 -18.90 22.10 -17.15
N LEU A 110 -20.15 21.72 -16.89
CA LEU A 110 -20.90 22.15 -15.70
C LEU A 110 -20.18 21.78 -14.40
N TRP A 111 -19.66 20.54 -14.27
CA TRP A 111 -18.89 20.11 -13.11
C TRP A 111 -17.62 20.97 -12.88
N ARG A 112 -16.92 21.35 -13.96
CA ARG A 112 -15.79 22.29 -13.90
C ARG A 112 -16.24 23.70 -13.51
N ALA A 113 -17.33 24.21 -14.11
CA ALA A 113 -17.88 25.54 -13.89
C ALA A 113 -18.34 25.76 -12.44
N PHE A 114 -18.94 24.74 -11.81
CA PHE A 114 -19.29 24.75 -10.39
C PHE A 114 -18.08 24.79 -9.43
N LYS A 115 -16.84 24.55 -9.92
CA LYS A 115 -15.59 24.71 -9.15
C LYS A 115 -15.59 23.98 -7.78
N LEU A 116 -16.34 22.88 -7.64
CA LEU A 116 -16.73 22.28 -6.34
C LEU A 116 -15.60 22.07 -5.31
N PRO A 117 -14.37 21.62 -5.68
CA PRO A 117 -13.27 21.51 -4.71
C PRO A 117 -12.89 22.84 -4.03
N MET A 118 -13.18 23.98 -4.65
CA MET A 118 -12.90 25.31 -4.09
C MET A 118 -13.80 25.65 -2.89
N TYR A 119 -14.99 25.07 -2.75
CA TYR A 119 -15.90 25.32 -1.61
C TYR A 119 -15.34 24.84 -0.25
N THR A 120 -14.18 24.18 -0.26
CA THR A 120 -13.34 24.00 0.93
C THR A 120 -12.99 25.31 1.64
N VAL A 121 -12.92 26.44 0.93
CA VAL A 121 -12.75 27.78 1.55
C VAL A 121 -14.02 28.31 2.21
N ALA A 122 -15.20 27.71 1.94
CA ALA A 122 -16.41 27.94 2.72
C ALA A 122 -16.43 27.04 3.97
N PHE A 123 -16.09 25.77 3.81
CA PHE A 123 -16.11 24.76 4.86
C PHE A 123 -15.09 25.01 5.99
N THR A 124 -13.85 25.35 5.64
CA THR A 124 -12.74 25.41 6.61
C THR A 124 -12.88 26.54 7.64
N PRO A 125 -13.20 27.80 7.28
CA PRO A 125 -13.43 28.87 8.26
C PRO A 125 -14.55 28.53 9.24
N VAL A 126 -15.69 28.03 8.76
CA VAL A 126 -16.84 27.65 9.61
C VAL A 126 -16.47 26.53 10.58
N THR A 127 -15.72 25.52 10.11
CA THR A 127 -15.31 24.37 10.93
C THR A 127 -14.29 24.76 12.01
N VAL A 128 -13.28 25.55 11.66
CA VAL A 128 -12.27 26.06 12.60
C VAL A 128 -12.89 27.01 13.63
N ALA A 129 -13.79 27.91 13.18
CA ALA A 129 -14.56 28.78 14.06
C ALA A 129 -15.43 28.00 15.04
N SER A 130 -16.13 26.96 14.57
CA SER A 130 -16.95 26.06 15.40
C SER A 130 -16.12 25.35 16.47
N ALA A 131 -14.95 24.83 16.09
CA ALA A 131 -14.05 24.14 16.99
C ALA A 131 -13.44 25.08 18.04
N ALA A 132 -13.10 26.32 17.66
CA ALA A 132 -12.66 27.35 18.60
C ALA A 132 -13.79 27.78 19.55
N ALA A 133 -15.02 27.93 19.05
CA ALA A 133 -16.19 28.28 19.85
C ALA A 133 -16.55 27.17 20.85
N PHE A 134 -16.47 25.90 20.43
CA PHE A 134 -16.60 24.75 21.32
C PHE A 134 -15.45 24.66 22.33
N TYR A 135 -14.20 24.92 21.93
CA TYR A 135 -13.06 24.95 22.83
C TYR A 135 -13.28 25.96 23.97
N GLN A 136 -13.71 27.19 23.65
CA GLN A 136 -13.99 28.21 24.65
C GLN A 136 -15.24 27.87 25.50
N SER A 137 -16.40 27.71 24.86
CA SER A 137 -17.70 27.61 25.55
C SER A 137 -18.02 26.22 26.12
N GLY A 138 -17.47 25.15 25.54
CA GLY A 138 -17.89 23.76 25.79
C GLY A 138 -19.24 23.38 25.15
N VAL A 139 -19.84 24.25 24.33
CA VAL A 139 -21.15 24.05 23.70
C VAL A 139 -21.00 24.01 22.18
N PHE A 140 -21.74 23.12 21.53
CA PHE A 140 -21.83 23.02 20.07
C PHE A 140 -23.28 22.78 19.66
N SER A 141 -23.70 23.32 18.51
CA SER A 141 -25.04 23.15 17.95
C SER A 141 -24.94 22.79 16.48
N VAL A 142 -25.33 21.56 16.15
CA VAL A 142 -25.32 21.03 14.77
C VAL A 142 -26.19 21.88 13.85
N GLY A 143 -27.39 22.27 14.31
CA GLY A 143 -28.31 23.11 13.53
C GLY A 143 -27.72 24.47 13.17
N ARG A 144 -27.05 25.14 14.13
CA ARG A 144 -26.36 26.41 13.85
C ARG A 144 -25.17 26.22 12.91
N TYR A 145 -24.36 25.19 13.13
CA TYR A 145 -23.23 24.87 12.25
C TYR A 145 -23.68 24.66 10.79
N LEU A 146 -24.73 23.87 10.57
CA LEU A 146 -25.28 23.61 9.24
C LEU A 146 -25.89 24.87 8.62
N LEU A 147 -26.59 25.70 9.39
CA LEU A 147 -27.16 26.96 8.89
C LEU A 147 -26.07 27.98 8.52
N ILE A 148 -25.03 28.14 9.35
CA ILE A 148 -23.87 29.02 9.05
C ILE A 148 -23.15 28.51 7.80
N LEU A 149 -22.89 27.19 7.70
CA LEU A 149 -22.21 26.58 6.55
C LEU A 149 -23.03 26.74 5.26
N ALA A 150 -24.33 26.44 5.28
CA ALA A 150 -25.22 26.58 4.14
C ALA A 150 -25.28 28.05 3.67
N SER A 151 -25.48 28.99 4.61
CA SER A 151 -25.50 30.43 4.33
C SER A 151 -24.19 30.89 3.67
N TYR A 152 -23.04 30.45 4.17
CA TYR A 152 -21.75 30.85 3.61
C TYR A 152 -21.46 30.20 2.26
N VAL A 153 -21.94 28.98 2.02
CA VAL A 153 -21.89 28.36 0.69
C VAL A 153 -22.65 29.19 -0.34
N LEU A 154 -23.78 29.83 0.02
CA LEU A 154 -24.49 30.76 -0.88
C LEU A 154 -23.67 32.04 -1.15
N VAL A 155 -23.02 32.61 -0.13
CA VAL A 155 -22.11 33.77 -0.31
C VAL A 155 -20.92 33.42 -1.20
N ILE A 156 -20.31 32.25 -1.04
CA ILE A 156 -19.19 31.80 -1.89
C ILE A 156 -19.66 31.41 -3.29
N ALA A 157 -20.92 30.98 -3.47
CA ALA A 157 -21.53 30.84 -4.79
C ALA A 157 -21.70 32.21 -5.48
N TRP A 158 -22.13 33.26 -4.76
CA TRP A 158 -22.13 34.63 -5.28
C TRP A 158 -20.73 35.04 -5.75
N VAL A 159 -19.68 34.92 -4.91
CA VAL A 159 -18.30 35.29 -5.28
C VAL A 159 -17.84 34.57 -6.55
N ASN A 160 -18.13 33.27 -6.67
CA ASN A 160 -17.72 32.47 -7.84
C ASN A 160 -18.47 32.87 -9.12
N LEU A 161 -19.75 33.24 -9.03
CA LEU A 161 -20.59 33.61 -10.19
C LEU A 161 -20.43 35.08 -10.59
N SER A 162 -20.29 35.99 -9.62
CA SER A 162 -20.05 37.41 -9.90
C SER A 162 -18.69 37.64 -10.56
N ASN A 163 -17.64 36.92 -10.10
CA ASN A 163 -16.35 36.91 -10.79
C ASN A 163 -16.50 36.40 -12.24
N ASP A 164 -17.27 35.35 -12.49
CA ASP A 164 -17.50 34.80 -13.83
C ASP A 164 -18.24 35.80 -14.74
N VAL A 165 -19.18 36.57 -14.18
CA VAL A 165 -19.87 37.67 -14.87
C VAL A 165 -18.91 38.81 -15.23
N TYR A 166 -18.06 39.26 -14.29
CA TYR A 166 -17.18 40.41 -14.55
C TYR A 166 -15.91 40.08 -15.35
N ASP A 167 -15.42 38.83 -15.31
CA ASP A 167 -14.35 38.34 -16.20
C ASP A 167 -14.89 38.00 -17.62
N PHE A 168 -16.19 37.73 -17.76
CA PHE A 168 -16.86 37.78 -19.07
C PHE A 168 -16.92 39.21 -19.60
N ASP A 169 -17.33 40.19 -18.78
CA ASP A 169 -17.41 41.61 -19.19
C ASP A 169 -16.04 42.21 -19.62
N THR A 170 -14.92 41.77 -19.04
CA THR A 170 -13.56 42.17 -19.49
C THR A 170 -13.06 41.39 -20.71
N GLY A 171 -13.73 40.30 -21.05
CA GLY A 171 -13.34 39.40 -22.14
C GLY A 171 -12.28 38.34 -21.76
N VAL A 172 -11.88 38.24 -20.49
CA VAL A 172 -11.02 37.17 -19.97
C VAL A 172 -11.63 35.79 -20.26
N ASP A 173 -12.94 35.67 -20.04
CA ASP A 173 -13.65 34.39 -20.15
C ASP A 173 -14.14 34.06 -21.58
N LYS A 174 -13.78 34.85 -22.61
CA LYS A 174 -14.27 34.68 -24.00
C LYS A 174 -14.07 33.27 -24.57
N ASN A 175 -12.93 32.65 -24.30
CA ASN A 175 -12.57 31.32 -24.84
C ASN A 175 -12.78 30.18 -23.82
N LYS A 176 -13.34 30.48 -22.64
CA LYS A 176 -13.42 29.57 -21.48
C LYS A 176 -14.70 28.73 -21.52
N LYS A 177 -14.59 27.49 -21.98
CA LYS A 177 -15.74 26.56 -22.13
C LYS A 177 -16.43 26.22 -20.79
N GLU A 178 -15.76 26.42 -19.65
CA GLU A 178 -16.34 26.27 -18.30
C GLU A 178 -16.81 27.57 -17.62
N SER A 179 -16.99 28.68 -18.34
CA SER A 179 -17.73 29.84 -17.81
C SER A 179 -19.22 29.52 -17.70
N MET A 180 -19.85 29.91 -16.59
CA MET A 180 -21.30 29.82 -16.40
C MET A 180 -22.05 30.78 -17.32
N VAL A 181 -21.47 31.94 -17.65
CA VAL A 181 -22.07 32.86 -18.63
C VAL A 181 -22.08 32.21 -20.02
N ASN A 182 -20.98 31.60 -20.44
CA ASN A 182 -20.89 30.90 -21.73
C ASN A 182 -21.82 29.66 -21.79
N LEU A 183 -21.90 28.85 -20.72
CA LEU A 183 -22.68 27.60 -20.68
C LEU A 183 -24.20 27.79 -20.66
N PHE A 184 -24.67 28.96 -20.24
CA PHE A 184 -26.09 29.33 -20.16
C PHE A 184 -26.50 30.46 -21.13
N GLY A 185 -25.54 31.07 -21.84
CA GLY A 185 -25.79 32.09 -22.87
C GLY A 185 -26.39 33.41 -22.37
N SER A 186 -26.42 33.65 -21.05
CA SER A 186 -27.09 34.82 -20.46
C SER A 186 -26.35 35.41 -19.26
N ARG A 187 -25.54 36.44 -19.54
CA ARG A 187 -24.83 37.26 -18.55
C ARG A 187 -25.79 37.85 -17.50
N THR A 188 -26.98 38.27 -17.95
CA THR A 188 -28.02 38.84 -17.07
C THR A 188 -28.59 37.79 -16.10
N ALA A 189 -28.90 36.57 -16.58
CA ALA A 189 -29.45 35.52 -15.73
C ALA A 189 -28.45 35.09 -14.64
N ILE A 190 -27.18 34.85 -15.01
CA ILE A 190 -26.13 34.49 -14.05
C ILE A 190 -25.90 35.60 -13.01
N ASN A 191 -25.95 36.87 -13.43
CA ASN A 191 -25.85 38.00 -12.49
C ASN A 191 -27.03 38.05 -11.50
N VAL A 192 -28.28 37.88 -11.96
CA VAL A 192 -29.46 37.84 -11.08
C VAL A 192 -29.38 36.67 -10.10
N ILE A 193 -28.95 35.48 -10.55
CA ILE A 193 -28.72 34.32 -9.69
C ILE A 193 -27.65 34.64 -8.63
N ALA A 194 -26.51 35.23 -9.02
CA ALA A 194 -25.43 35.58 -8.10
C ALA A 194 -25.91 36.51 -6.98
N TRP A 195 -26.58 37.63 -7.31
CA TRP A 195 -27.08 38.57 -6.30
C TRP A 195 -28.19 37.96 -5.43
N SER A 196 -29.04 37.09 -5.98
CA SER A 196 -30.04 36.35 -5.20
C SER A 196 -29.41 35.43 -4.16
N LEU A 197 -28.31 34.74 -4.52
CA LEU A 197 -27.54 33.88 -3.61
C LEU A 197 -26.87 34.69 -2.50
N LEU A 198 -26.36 35.90 -2.79
CA LEU A 198 -25.84 36.80 -1.76
C LEU A 198 -26.93 37.18 -0.75
N VAL A 199 -28.10 37.61 -1.22
CA VAL A 199 -29.21 38.02 -0.34
C VAL A 199 -29.65 36.86 0.56
N LEU A 200 -29.84 35.66 0.00
CA LEU A 200 -30.21 34.47 0.77
C LEU A 200 -29.13 34.06 1.79
N GLY A 201 -27.84 34.13 1.41
CA GLY A 201 -26.72 33.87 2.32
C GLY A 201 -26.61 34.89 3.45
N VAL A 202 -26.82 36.18 3.16
CA VAL A 202 -26.82 37.25 4.17
C VAL A 202 -28.02 37.12 5.12
N LEU A 203 -29.22 36.80 4.62
CA LEU A 203 -30.40 36.54 5.46
C LEU A 203 -30.20 35.33 6.39
N GLY A 204 -29.65 34.23 5.89
CA GLY A 204 -29.31 33.06 6.70
C GLY A 204 -28.27 33.38 7.78
N HIS A 205 -27.24 34.17 7.45
CA HIS A 205 -26.28 34.64 8.44
C HIS A 205 -26.89 35.63 9.45
N ALA A 206 -27.76 36.55 9.03
CA ALA A 206 -28.47 37.48 9.92
C ALA A 206 -29.33 36.72 10.93
N LEU A 207 -30.05 35.68 10.51
CA LEU A 207 -30.75 34.77 11.40
C LEU A 207 -29.78 34.13 12.42
N THR A 208 -28.62 33.63 12.00
CA THR A 208 -27.63 33.05 12.94
C THR A 208 -27.04 34.09 13.91
N ALA A 209 -26.85 35.34 13.48
CA ALA A 209 -26.35 36.44 14.32
C ALA A 209 -27.39 36.86 15.38
N VAL A 210 -28.67 36.89 15.02
CA VAL A 210 -29.80 37.10 15.94
C VAL A 210 -29.92 35.94 16.94
N MET A 211 -29.88 34.68 16.46
CA MET A 211 -29.86 33.50 17.33
C MET A 211 -28.66 33.51 18.31
N ALA A 212 -27.54 34.12 17.94
CA ALA A 212 -26.35 34.25 18.77
C ALA A 212 -26.35 35.46 19.71
N GLY A 213 -27.31 36.40 19.55
CA GLY A 213 -27.36 37.66 20.28
C GLY A 213 -26.13 38.55 20.05
N ASN A 214 -25.47 38.47 18.89
CA ASN A 214 -24.16 39.09 18.68
C ASN A 214 -24.01 39.77 17.31
N SER A 215 -24.51 41.01 17.23
CA SER A 215 -24.46 41.86 16.03
C SER A 215 -23.05 42.13 15.51
N ARG A 216 -22.00 42.08 16.36
CA ARG A 216 -20.59 42.21 15.94
C ARG A 216 -20.17 41.17 14.90
N SER A 217 -20.81 39.99 14.89
CA SER A 217 -20.59 38.98 13.84
C SER A 217 -20.95 39.49 12.44
N MET A 218 -21.93 40.39 12.32
CA MET A 218 -22.36 40.97 11.05
C MET A 218 -21.40 42.05 10.55
N LEU A 219 -20.73 42.79 11.44
CA LEU A 219 -19.68 43.72 11.05
C LEU A 219 -18.49 42.98 10.40
N PHE A 220 -18.06 41.86 11.01
CA PHE A 220 -17.02 41.01 10.42
C PHE A 220 -17.46 40.36 9.09
N LEU A 221 -18.70 39.88 8.98
CA LEU A 221 -19.18 39.33 7.71
C LEU A 221 -19.31 40.40 6.62
N ALA A 222 -19.81 41.59 6.96
CA ALA A 222 -19.90 42.72 6.03
C ALA A 222 -18.51 43.15 5.55
N ALA A 223 -17.50 43.15 6.41
CA ALA A 223 -16.11 43.41 6.03
C ALA A 223 -15.55 42.33 5.08
N ALA A 224 -15.85 41.04 5.31
CA ALA A 224 -15.48 39.96 4.38
C ALA A 224 -16.15 40.10 3.01
N ILE A 225 -17.47 40.37 2.99
CA ILE A 225 -18.25 40.60 1.76
C ILE A 225 -17.75 41.85 1.02
N PHE A 226 -17.39 42.92 1.73
CA PHE A 226 -16.80 44.11 1.14
C PHE A 226 -15.42 43.84 0.53
N CYS A 227 -14.57 43.06 1.18
CA CYS A 227 -13.30 42.63 0.59
C CYS A 227 -13.50 41.70 -0.63
N PHE A 228 -14.53 40.85 -0.65
CA PHE A 228 -14.92 40.10 -1.86
C PHE A 228 -15.47 41.01 -2.97
N PHE A 229 -16.22 42.05 -2.62
CA PHE A 229 -16.64 43.09 -3.57
C PHE A 229 -15.43 43.79 -4.19
N LEU A 230 -14.52 44.33 -3.36
CA LEU A 230 -13.29 44.99 -3.81
C LEU A 230 -12.40 44.09 -4.69
N TYR A 231 -12.38 42.77 -4.45
CA TYR A 231 -11.59 41.81 -5.20
C TYR A 231 -11.99 41.72 -6.69
N GLN A 232 -13.30 41.72 -7.02
CA GLN A 232 -13.80 41.44 -8.38
C GLN A 232 -14.86 42.40 -8.96
N CYS A 233 -15.56 43.21 -8.16
CA CYS A 233 -16.55 44.16 -8.68
C CYS A 233 -15.89 45.41 -9.29
N PRO A 234 -16.49 45.98 -10.36
CA PRO A 234 -16.24 47.36 -10.76
C PRO A 234 -16.61 48.35 -9.63
N PRO A 235 -15.96 49.53 -9.56
CA PRO A 235 -14.82 49.96 -10.37
C PRO A 235 -13.48 49.35 -9.90
N TYR A 236 -13.41 48.78 -8.70
CA TYR A 236 -12.15 48.53 -7.99
C TYR A 236 -11.31 47.36 -8.51
N ARG A 237 -11.92 46.18 -8.74
CA ARG A 237 -11.28 44.96 -9.29
C ARG A 237 -9.86 44.69 -8.77
N LEU A 238 -9.63 44.77 -7.45
CA LEU A 238 -8.28 44.78 -6.84
C LEU A 238 -7.44 43.51 -7.08
N SER A 239 -8.05 42.41 -7.52
CA SER A 239 -7.34 41.25 -8.07
C SER A 239 -6.47 41.58 -9.30
N TYR A 240 -6.91 42.53 -10.15
CA TYR A 240 -6.17 42.95 -11.36
C TYR A 240 -4.89 43.74 -11.03
N TYR A 241 -4.78 44.31 -9.83
CA TYR A 241 -3.57 45.00 -9.37
C TYR A 241 -2.63 44.09 -8.57
N GLY A 242 -2.97 42.81 -8.37
CA GLY A 242 -2.16 41.86 -7.59
C GLY A 242 -2.32 41.98 -6.07
N VAL A 243 -3.44 42.53 -5.59
CA VAL A 243 -3.81 42.62 -4.16
C VAL A 243 -4.76 41.48 -3.75
N GLY A 244 -4.89 40.45 -4.59
CA GLY A 244 -5.82 39.34 -4.39
C GLY A 244 -5.52 38.51 -3.13
N GLU A 245 -4.27 38.06 -2.99
CA GLU A 245 -3.84 37.21 -1.89
C GLU A 245 -3.99 37.89 -0.51
N PRO A 246 -3.61 39.18 -0.29
CA PRO A 246 -3.94 39.90 0.93
C PRO A 246 -5.44 40.03 1.20
N LEU A 247 -6.27 40.29 0.17
CA LEU A 247 -7.72 40.39 0.35
C LEU A 247 -8.32 39.05 0.79
N LEU A 248 -7.96 37.95 0.12
CA LEU A 248 -8.44 36.61 0.51
C LEU A 248 -7.91 36.17 1.87
N PHE A 249 -6.67 36.53 2.23
CA PHE A 249 -6.12 36.31 3.58
C PHE A 249 -7.05 36.88 4.66
N ILE A 250 -7.40 38.17 4.55
CA ILE A 250 -8.20 38.87 5.55
C ILE A 250 -9.67 38.39 5.51
N SER A 251 -10.26 38.23 4.32
CA SER A 251 -11.66 37.82 4.15
C SER A 251 -11.93 36.42 4.71
N PHE A 252 -11.20 35.41 4.26
CA PHE A 252 -11.45 34.01 4.63
C PHE A 252 -10.86 33.66 6.00
N GLY A 253 -9.72 34.26 6.35
CA GLY A 253 -9.10 34.13 7.65
C GLY A 253 -9.83 34.97 8.71
N PRO A 254 -9.23 36.07 9.21
CA PRO A 254 -9.79 36.89 10.28
C PRO A 254 -11.28 37.20 10.17
N PHE A 255 -11.76 37.83 9.09
CA PHE A 255 -13.13 38.35 9.05
C PHE A 255 -14.18 37.23 9.09
N SER A 256 -14.17 36.30 8.14
CA SER A 256 -15.18 35.22 8.11
C SER A 256 -15.05 34.27 9.30
N THR A 257 -13.84 33.88 9.70
CA THR A 257 -13.66 32.96 10.84
C THR A 257 -14.13 33.59 12.16
N LEU A 258 -13.87 34.89 12.39
CA LEU A 258 -14.37 35.59 13.59
C LEU A 258 -15.89 35.82 13.53
N ALA A 259 -16.46 36.12 12.36
CA ALA A 259 -17.92 36.22 12.19
C ALA A 259 -18.61 34.92 12.64
N PHE A 260 -18.19 33.78 12.11
CA PHE A 260 -18.77 32.48 12.43
C PHE A 260 -18.53 32.06 13.88
N TYR A 261 -17.36 32.38 14.45
CA TYR A 261 -17.05 32.13 15.85
C TYR A 261 -18.09 32.80 16.77
N LEU A 262 -18.36 34.09 16.52
CA LEU A 262 -19.33 34.86 17.29
C LEU A 262 -20.79 34.37 17.08
N MET A 263 -21.14 33.82 15.92
CA MET A 263 -22.45 33.20 15.64
C MET A 263 -22.71 31.89 16.43
N HIS A 264 -21.67 31.31 17.05
CA HIS A 264 -21.82 30.16 17.97
C HIS A 264 -22.07 30.55 19.44
N SER A 265 -22.20 31.84 19.76
CA SER A 265 -22.59 32.34 21.10
C SER A 265 -23.96 31.79 21.55
N MET A 266 -24.07 31.30 22.78
CA MET A 266 -25.28 30.59 23.27
C MET A 266 -25.92 31.14 24.56
N LYS A 267 -25.15 31.60 25.56
CA LYS A 267 -25.69 32.13 26.86
C LYS A 267 -24.85 33.21 27.58
N ARG A 268 -23.68 33.58 27.05
CA ARG A 268 -22.80 34.66 27.53
C ARG A 268 -22.04 35.22 26.33
N GLU A 269 -21.53 36.45 26.40
CA GLU A 269 -20.61 36.94 25.37
C GLU A 269 -19.44 35.97 25.16
N LEU A 270 -19.19 35.60 23.91
CA LEU A 270 -18.09 34.74 23.52
C LEU A 270 -16.87 35.64 23.21
N PRO A 271 -15.84 35.69 24.07
CA PRO A 271 -14.74 36.63 23.92
C PRO A 271 -13.84 36.25 22.75
N ILE A 272 -13.38 37.22 21.97
CA ILE A 272 -12.37 36.97 20.93
C ILE A 272 -11.03 36.69 21.64
N THR A 273 -10.57 35.44 21.57
CA THR A 273 -9.31 35.00 22.19
C THR A 273 -8.15 34.97 21.19
N SER A 274 -6.93 35.04 21.70
CA SER A 274 -5.70 34.85 20.90
C SER A 274 -5.75 33.54 20.09
N THR A 275 -6.29 32.46 20.68
CA THR A 275 -6.48 31.16 20.02
C THR A 275 -7.33 31.24 18.75
N VAL A 276 -8.46 31.97 18.74
CA VAL A 276 -9.27 32.10 17.52
C VAL A 276 -8.67 33.08 16.52
N ILE A 277 -8.01 34.16 16.97
CA ILE A 277 -7.28 35.09 16.09
C ILE A 277 -6.20 34.32 15.31
N TRP A 278 -5.33 33.57 15.99
CA TRP A 278 -4.26 32.83 15.32
C TRP A 278 -4.75 31.63 14.50
N ALA A 279 -5.84 30.96 14.92
CA ALA A 279 -6.51 29.97 14.08
C ALA A 279 -7.04 30.58 12.78
N SER A 280 -7.64 31.78 12.84
CA SER A 280 -8.11 32.51 11.65
C SER A 280 -6.97 32.94 10.71
N ILE A 281 -5.81 33.32 11.26
CA ILE A 281 -4.60 33.64 10.48
C ILE A 281 -4.11 32.40 9.71
N ILE A 282 -4.09 31.22 10.34
CA ILE A 282 -3.72 29.95 9.70
C ILE A 282 -4.69 29.58 8.54
N VAL A 283 -5.98 29.82 8.73
CA VAL A 283 -7.01 29.67 7.67
C VAL A 283 -6.77 30.66 6.52
N GLY A 284 -6.45 31.91 6.82
CA GLY A 284 -6.10 32.93 5.82
C GLY A 284 -4.85 32.59 5.01
N LEU A 285 -3.75 32.20 5.66
CA LEU A 285 -2.49 31.81 5.00
C LEU A 285 -2.71 30.65 4.02
N THR A 286 -3.40 29.61 4.47
CA THR A 286 -3.68 28.44 3.63
C THR A 286 -4.66 28.73 2.49
N THR A 287 -5.58 29.70 2.66
CA THR A 287 -6.48 30.14 1.58
C THR A 287 -5.73 30.95 0.51
N SER A 288 -4.83 31.84 0.94
CA SER A 288 -4.03 32.67 0.02
C SER A 288 -3.05 31.82 -0.82
N LEU A 289 -2.54 30.74 -0.23
CA LEU A 289 -1.76 29.72 -0.96
C LEU A 289 -2.57 28.98 -2.05
N ILE A 290 -3.90 28.90 -1.95
CA ILE A 290 -4.74 28.36 -3.04
C ILE A 290 -4.78 29.34 -4.21
N LEU A 291 -4.98 30.65 -3.94
CA LEU A 291 -5.02 31.68 -4.98
C LEU A 291 -3.66 31.81 -5.68
N LEU A 292 -2.56 31.94 -4.92
CA LEU A 292 -1.21 32.01 -5.48
C LEU A 292 -0.89 30.79 -6.36
N CYS A 293 -1.21 29.58 -5.89
CA CYS A 293 -1.04 28.36 -6.69
C CYS A 293 -2.06 28.20 -7.83
N SER A 294 -3.06 29.09 -7.94
CA SER A 294 -3.94 29.14 -9.11
C SER A 294 -3.35 29.97 -10.25
N HIS A 295 -2.65 31.09 -9.98
CA HIS A 295 -2.14 31.96 -11.06
C HIS A 295 -1.09 31.31 -11.97
N PHE A 296 -0.35 30.27 -11.53
CA PHE A 296 0.78 29.69 -12.30
C PHE A 296 0.45 29.28 -13.74
N HIS A 297 -0.77 28.77 -13.99
CA HIS A 297 -1.16 28.30 -15.32
C HIS A 297 -1.71 29.41 -16.23
N GLN A 298 -1.96 30.62 -15.69
CA GLN A 298 -2.68 31.72 -16.36
C GLN A 298 -1.82 32.98 -16.55
N ILE A 299 -0.50 32.90 -16.32
CA ILE A 299 0.39 34.09 -16.32
C ILE A 299 0.35 34.88 -17.62
N GLU A 300 0.27 34.21 -18.77
CA GLU A 300 0.16 34.89 -20.07
C GLU A 300 -1.24 35.45 -20.31
N ASP A 301 -2.28 34.73 -19.89
CA ASP A 301 -3.69 35.14 -20.07
C ASP A 301 -4.04 36.33 -19.18
N ASP A 302 -3.66 36.27 -17.89
CA ASP A 302 -3.73 37.38 -16.93
C ASP A 302 -2.97 38.60 -17.50
N LYS A 303 -1.75 38.41 -18.03
CA LYS A 303 -0.96 39.51 -18.61
C LYS A 303 -1.62 40.12 -19.85
N ALA A 304 -2.22 39.31 -20.72
CA ALA A 304 -2.85 39.77 -21.97
C ALA A 304 -4.04 40.72 -21.72
N VAL A 305 -4.71 40.61 -20.58
CA VAL A 305 -5.81 41.50 -20.17
C VAL A 305 -5.41 42.59 -19.16
N GLY A 306 -4.11 42.75 -18.88
CA GLY A 306 -3.59 43.73 -17.93
C GLY A 306 -3.75 43.38 -16.44
N LYS A 307 -4.05 42.12 -16.11
CA LYS A 307 -4.19 41.61 -14.73
C LYS A 307 -2.82 41.27 -14.14
N MET A 308 -2.25 42.21 -13.40
CA MET A 308 -0.90 42.15 -12.84
C MET A 308 -0.84 41.39 -11.50
N SER A 309 -1.27 40.13 -11.52
CA SER A 309 -1.20 39.21 -10.38
C SER A 309 0.25 38.98 -9.90
N PRO A 310 0.49 38.51 -8.65
CA PRO A 310 1.85 38.40 -8.13
C PRO A 310 2.78 37.52 -8.98
N LEU A 311 2.26 36.49 -9.66
CA LEU A 311 3.06 35.65 -10.55
C LEU A 311 3.34 36.27 -11.92
N VAL A 312 2.48 37.17 -12.41
CA VAL A 312 2.78 38.01 -13.58
C VAL A 312 3.93 38.98 -13.29
N ARG A 313 4.05 39.43 -12.03
CA ARG A 313 5.15 40.31 -11.57
C ARG A 313 6.44 39.55 -11.24
N LEU A 314 6.35 38.38 -10.58
CA LEU A 314 7.49 37.65 -10.02
C LEU A 314 8.04 36.55 -10.95
N GLY A 315 7.24 36.06 -11.89
CA GLY A 315 7.55 34.88 -12.71
C GLY A 315 7.41 33.55 -11.95
N THR A 316 7.34 32.45 -12.70
CA THR A 316 7.06 31.11 -12.16
C THR A 316 8.12 30.61 -11.18
N GLN A 317 9.40 30.88 -11.44
CA GLN A 317 10.51 30.38 -10.63
C GLN A 317 10.51 31.01 -9.24
N THR A 318 10.47 32.34 -9.18
CA THR A 318 10.33 33.11 -7.93
C THR A 318 9.03 32.74 -7.20
N GLY A 319 7.91 32.60 -7.93
CA GLY A 319 6.65 32.11 -7.38
C GLY A 319 6.77 30.76 -6.67
N SER A 320 7.51 29.81 -7.25
CA SER A 320 7.75 28.51 -6.61
C SER A 320 8.52 28.62 -5.29
N HIS A 321 9.45 29.59 -5.18
CA HIS A 321 10.15 29.91 -3.94
C HIS A 321 9.23 30.58 -2.92
N VAL A 322 8.33 31.49 -3.33
CA VAL A 322 7.32 32.08 -2.44
C VAL A 322 6.41 31.00 -1.84
N VAL A 323 5.97 30.02 -2.63
CA VAL A 323 5.18 28.88 -2.13
C VAL A 323 5.98 28.06 -1.11
N LYS A 324 7.26 27.77 -1.39
CA LYS A 324 8.16 27.07 -0.47
C LYS A 324 8.32 27.78 0.87
N PHE A 325 8.70 29.06 0.85
CA PHE A 325 8.91 29.83 2.08
C PHE A 325 7.62 30.08 2.85
N SER A 326 6.49 30.24 2.15
CA SER A 326 5.17 30.37 2.78
C SER A 326 4.75 29.09 3.53
N ILE A 327 5.04 27.91 2.97
CA ILE A 327 4.76 26.62 3.64
C ILE A 327 5.71 26.38 4.81
N ILE A 328 7.00 26.74 4.69
CA ILE A 328 7.93 26.71 5.83
C ILE A 328 7.43 27.63 6.96
N GLY A 329 7.11 28.88 6.63
CA GLY A 329 6.59 29.87 7.57
C GLY A 329 5.29 29.45 8.27
N LEU A 330 4.39 28.78 7.56
CA LEU A 330 3.15 28.23 8.12
C LEU A 330 3.42 27.19 9.24
N TYR A 331 4.37 26.28 9.04
CA TYR A 331 4.73 25.29 10.06
C TYR A 331 5.60 25.87 11.18
N SER A 332 6.50 26.81 10.87
CA SER A 332 7.23 27.57 11.90
C SER A 332 6.28 28.37 12.80
N LEU A 333 5.24 28.99 12.23
CA LEU A 333 4.20 29.69 12.98
C LEU A 333 3.39 28.74 13.87
N LEU A 334 2.96 27.58 13.34
CA LEU A 334 2.28 26.54 14.15
C LEU A 334 3.12 26.12 15.36
N LEU A 335 4.43 25.88 15.17
CA LEU A 335 5.35 25.53 16.27
C LEU A 335 5.50 26.67 17.29
N ALA A 336 5.67 27.92 16.84
CA ALA A 336 5.77 29.09 17.71
C ALA A 336 4.49 29.33 18.54
N LEU A 337 3.31 29.11 17.94
CA LEU A 337 2.01 29.20 18.62
C LEU A 337 1.79 28.09 19.66
N GLY A 338 2.40 26.92 19.46
CA GLY A 338 2.44 25.85 20.46
C GLY A 338 3.41 26.13 21.60
N TYR A 339 4.60 26.64 21.29
CA TYR A 339 5.62 27.01 22.27
C TYR A 339 5.13 28.14 23.20
N THR A 340 4.51 29.17 22.64
CA THR A 340 3.87 30.26 23.40
C THR A 340 2.55 29.86 24.10
N LYS A 341 2.09 28.61 23.91
CA LYS A 341 0.80 28.08 24.42
C LYS A 341 -0.44 28.84 23.91
N THR A 342 -0.29 29.66 22.88
CA THR A 342 -1.35 30.44 22.22
C THR A 342 -2.38 29.52 21.54
N LEU A 343 -1.89 28.44 20.94
CA LEU A 343 -2.70 27.29 20.54
C LEU A 343 -2.48 26.14 21.53
N PRO A 344 -3.52 25.39 21.93
CA PRO A 344 -3.35 24.17 22.73
C PRO A 344 -2.42 23.17 22.04
N PHE A 345 -1.65 22.39 22.81
CA PHE A 345 -0.67 21.44 22.27
C PHE A 345 -1.22 20.52 21.17
N LEU A 346 -2.43 19.96 21.35
CA LEU A 346 -3.07 19.10 20.34
C LEU A 346 -3.50 19.87 19.07
N SER A 347 -3.75 21.17 19.17
CA SER A 347 -4.02 22.10 18.06
C SER A 347 -2.76 22.46 17.26
N VAL A 348 -1.59 21.99 17.67
CA VAL A 348 -0.32 22.13 16.93
C VAL A 348 0.20 20.77 16.46
N VAL A 349 0.16 19.75 17.33
CA VAL A 349 0.56 18.38 16.96
C VAL A 349 -0.28 17.82 15.81
N LEU A 350 -1.61 17.98 15.82
CA LEU A 350 -2.43 17.43 14.75
C LEU A 350 -2.20 18.13 13.39
N PRO A 351 -2.16 19.48 13.29
CA PRO A 351 -1.71 20.15 12.08
C PRO A 351 -0.29 19.78 11.62
N ALA A 352 0.66 19.56 12.54
CA ALA A 352 2.02 19.16 12.17
C ALA A 352 2.09 17.81 11.42
N LEU A 353 1.13 16.89 11.66
CA LEU A 353 1.00 15.65 10.88
C LEU A 353 0.68 15.88 9.39
N THR A 354 0.28 17.11 9.00
CA THR A 354 0.00 17.48 7.60
C THR A 354 1.24 17.97 6.84
N LEU A 355 2.41 18.08 7.50
CA LEU A 355 3.69 18.46 6.88
C LEU A 355 4.03 17.67 5.59
N PRO A 356 3.78 16.35 5.47
CA PRO A 356 4.00 15.63 4.21
C PRO A 356 3.15 16.15 3.04
N MET A 357 1.94 16.67 3.30
CA MET A 357 1.11 17.33 2.27
C MET A 357 1.67 18.73 1.94
N GLY A 358 2.25 19.43 2.91
CA GLY A 358 3.01 20.67 2.68
C GLY A 358 4.20 20.42 1.74
N ASN A 359 5.03 19.42 2.05
CA ASN A 359 6.16 19.03 1.21
C ASN A 359 5.73 18.56 -0.18
N LEU A 360 4.57 17.90 -0.30
CA LEU A 360 3.99 17.54 -1.60
C LEU A 360 3.62 18.78 -2.44
N VAL A 361 3.00 19.81 -1.84
CA VAL A 361 2.72 21.08 -2.53
C VAL A 361 4.03 21.74 -3.00
N VAL A 362 5.02 21.85 -2.12
CA VAL A 362 6.33 22.46 -2.46
C VAL A 362 6.98 21.70 -3.61
N ASN A 363 7.16 20.38 -3.49
CA ASN A 363 7.82 19.58 -4.51
C ASN A 363 7.05 19.56 -5.83
N PHE A 364 5.71 19.52 -5.80
CA PHE A 364 4.90 19.58 -7.01
C PHE A 364 5.05 20.92 -7.72
N VAL A 365 4.96 22.04 -7.00
CA VAL A 365 5.09 23.38 -7.60
C VAL A 365 6.53 23.60 -8.11
N GLN A 366 7.56 23.31 -7.31
CA GLN A 366 8.96 23.49 -7.75
C GLN A 366 9.30 22.65 -8.99
N ASN A 367 8.82 21.40 -9.08
CA ASN A 367 9.16 20.50 -10.20
C ASN A 367 8.34 20.75 -11.48
N ASN A 368 7.25 21.54 -11.42
CA ASN A 368 6.32 21.69 -12.55
C ASN A 368 6.00 23.16 -12.91
N HIS A 369 6.62 24.17 -12.26
CA HIS A 369 6.21 25.57 -12.44
C HIS A 369 6.33 26.12 -13.87
N THR A 370 7.08 25.46 -14.77
CA THR A 370 7.21 25.78 -16.19
C THR A 370 6.19 25.09 -17.10
N ASP A 371 5.49 24.06 -16.61
CA ASP A 371 4.56 23.23 -17.40
C ASP A 371 3.12 23.64 -17.11
N LYS A 372 2.51 24.45 -18.00
CA LYS A 372 1.12 24.90 -17.88
C LYS A 372 0.13 23.75 -17.68
N ARG A 373 0.32 22.63 -18.39
CA ARG A 373 -0.61 21.47 -18.37
C ARG A 373 -0.56 20.75 -17.01
N LYS A 374 0.62 20.63 -16.39
CA LYS A 374 0.79 20.02 -15.06
C LYS A 374 0.48 20.99 -13.92
N ILE A 375 0.97 22.25 -13.98
CA ILE A 375 0.90 23.19 -12.85
C ILE A 375 -0.54 23.63 -12.51
N PHE A 376 -1.49 23.49 -13.45
CA PHE A 376 -2.94 23.60 -13.20
C PHE A 376 -3.39 22.83 -11.94
N MET A 377 -2.74 21.70 -11.61
CA MET A 377 -3.08 20.89 -10.44
C MET A 377 -2.58 21.47 -9.10
N GLY A 378 -1.67 22.45 -9.10
CA GLY A 378 -1.07 23.05 -7.90
C GLY A 378 -2.12 23.59 -6.92
N LYS A 379 -3.10 24.34 -7.42
CA LYS A 379 -4.24 24.85 -6.62
C LYS A 379 -5.02 23.74 -5.90
N TYR A 380 -5.17 22.56 -6.48
CA TYR A 380 -5.86 21.42 -5.85
C TYR A 380 -5.02 20.73 -4.76
N PHE A 381 -3.69 20.77 -4.84
CA PHE A 381 -2.84 20.33 -3.73
C PHE A 381 -2.91 21.32 -2.56
N CYS A 382 -2.96 22.64 -2.82
CA CYS A 382 -3.23 23.64 -1.78
C CYS A 382 -4.61 23.46 -1.13
N VAL A 383 -5.66 23.19 -1.91
CA VAL A 383 -7.01 22.85 -1.40
C VAL A 383 -6.97 21.66 -0.45
N ARG A 384 -6.24 20.58 -0.80
CA ARG A 384 -6.04 19.41 0.06
C ARG A 384 -5.32 19.77 1.35
N LEU A 385 -4.23 20.55 1.27
CA LEU A 385 -3.49 21.03 2.44
C LEU A 385 -4.38 21.86 3.38
N HIS A 386 -5.04 22.90 2.86
CA HIS A 386 -5.97 23.77 3.58
C HIS A 386 -7.06 22.97 4.32
N THR A 387 -7.73 22.05 3.61
CA THR A 387 -8.82 21.25 4.18
C THR A 387 -8.34 20.32 5.30
N ILE A 388 -7.25 19.58 5.08
CA ILE A 388 -6.75 18.60 6.05
C ILE A 388 -6.14 19.31 7.26
N LEU A 389 -5.39 20.40 7.06
CA LEU A 389 -4.80 21.20 8.13
C LEU A 389 -5.88 21.90 8.96
N GLY A 390 -6.91 22.45 8.33
CA GLY A 390 -8.08 23.04 9.01
C GLY A 390 -8.88 22.01 9.82
N LEU A 391 -9.10 20.82 9.28
CA LEU A 391 -9.71 19.70 10.02
C LEU A 391 -8.85 19.25 11.19
N ALA A 392 -7.53 19.16 11.02
CA ALA A 392 -6.60 18.77 12.08
C ALA A 392 -6.51 19.81 13.20
N LEU A 393 -6.52 21.10 12.85
CA LEU A 393 -6.59 22.23 13.80
C LEU A 393 -7.91 22.18 14.59
N SER A 394 -9.02 21.97 13.90
CA SER A 394 -10.35 21.83 14.50
C SER A 394 -10.43 20.64 15.47
N ALA A 395 -9.94 19.47 15.04
CA ALA A 395 -9.86 18.28 15.89
C ALA A 395 -8.95 18.51 17.12
N GLY A 396 -7.84 19.25 16.96
CA GLY A 396 -6.94 19.59 18.05
C GLY A 396 -7.55 20.52 19.10
N LEU A 397 -8.39 21.47 18.68
CA LEU A 397 -9.14 22.36 19.57
C LEU A 397 -10.22 21.58 20.33
N VAL A 398 -11.01 20.76 19.64
CA VAL A 398 -12.04 19.90 20.26
C VAL A 398 -11.40 18.92 21.25
N ALA A 399 -10.32 18.24 20.86
CA ALA A 399 -9.62 17.29 21.72
C ALA A 399 -9.03 17.97 22.97
N ALA A 400 -8.41 19.14 22.82
CA ALA A 400 -7.88 19.89 23.96
C ALA A 400 -8.95 20.21 25.00
N ARG A 401 -10.18 20.55 24.57
CA ARG A 401 -11.30 20.81 25.48
C ARG A 401 -11.81 19.57 26.20
N LEU A 402 -11.87 18.44 25.50
CA LEU A 402 -12.31 17.16 26.07
C LEU A 402 -11.31 16.61 27.10
N PHE A 403 -10.01 16.66 26.80
CA PHE A 403 -8.97 16.12 27.69
C PHE A 403 -8.64 17.04 28.88
N ALA A 404 -8.96 18.34 28.82
CA ALA A 404 -8.77 19.27 29.94
C ALA A 404 -9.66 18.98 31.19
N LYS A 405 -10.60 18.01 31.11
CA LYS A 405 -11.49 17.64 32.23
C LYS A 405 -11.06 16.41 33.04
N GLN A 406 -9.89 15.83 32.81
CA GLN A 406 -9.38 14.70 33.61
C GLN A 406 -7.91 14.91 34.03
N PRO A 407 -7.55 14.78 35.32
CA PRO A 407 -6.16 14.72 35.74
C PRO A 407 -5.56 13.40 35.21
N LEU A 408 -4.69 13.50 34.21
CA LEU A 408 -4.16 12.37 33.47
C LEU A 408 -3.03 11.67 34.28
N PRO A 409 -3.19 10.41 34.73
CA PRO A 409 -2.11 9.71 35.41
C PRO A 409 -0.97 9.45 34.42
N LEU A 410 0.25 9.85 34.76
CA LEU A 410 1.43 9.65 33.91
C LEU A 410 1.64 8.18 33.51
N ALA A 411 1.20 7.22 34.35
CA ALA A 411 1.17 5.80 34.00
C ALA A 411 0.21 5.46 32.85
N LYS A 412 -0.98 6.08 32.79
CA LYS A 412 -1.91 5.93 31.66
C LYS A 412 -1.36 6.59 30.40
N LEU A 413 -0.72 7.76 30.51
CA LEU A 413 -0.08 8.38 29.35
C LEU A 413 1.13 7.56 28.86
N ARG A 414 1.96 7.01 29.76
CA ARG A 414 3.06 6.09 29.45
C ARG A 414 2.58 4.78 28.82
N ASN A 415 1.39 4.30 29.17
CA ASN A 415 0.76 3.15 28.51
C ASN A 415 0.04 3.52 27.20
N LEU A 416 -0.45 4.76 27.01
CA LEU A 416 -1.00 5.22 25.73
C LEU A 416 0.10 5.56 24.71
N LEU A 417 1.16 6.26 25.13
CA LEU A 417 2.40 6.41 24.38
C LEU A 417 3.07 5.06 24.17
N GLY A 418 3.05 4.16 25.17
CA GLY A 418 3.46 2.78 25.02
C GLY A 418 2.71 2.08 23.89
N ALA A 419 1.36 2.14 23.88
CA ALA A 419 0.52 1.55 22.84
C ALA A 419 0.58 2.28 21.48
N LEU A 420 0.85 3.59 21.44
CA LEU A 420 1.05 4.38 20.23
C LEU A 420 2.42 4.13 19.61
N LEU A 421 3.47 4.03 20.43
CA LEU A 421 4.79 3.55 20.03
C LEU A 421 4.74 2.08 19.64
N GLN A 422 3.92 1.23 20.29
CA GLN A 422 3.70 -0.14 19.81
C GLN A 422 2.94 -0.16 18.47
N ARG A 423 1.99 0.76 18.25
CA ARG A 423 1.37 0.96 16.93
C ARG A 423 2.37 1.46 15.89
N GLU A 424 3.27 2.39 16.20
CA GLU A 424 4.33 2.80 15.28
C GLU A 424 5.37 1.70 15.06
N ILE A 425 5.77 0.95 16.09
CA ILE A 425 6.72 -0.16 15.96
C ILE A 425 6.10 -1.33 15.18
N VAL A 426 4.78 -1.51 15.18
CA VAL A 426 4.07 -2.48 14.31
C VAL A 426 3.79 -1.89 12.92
N SER A 427 3.51 -0.58 12.80
CA SER A 427 3.19 0.08 11.52
C SER A 427 4.42 0.47 10.69
N ARG A 428 5.57 0.76 11.32
CA ARG A 428 6.85 1.04 10.64
C ARG A 428 7.56 -0.24 10.21
N ARG A 429 7.40 -1.36 10.95
CA ARG A 429 7.78 -2.71 10.49
C ARG A 429 7.13 -3.10 9.15
N GLY A 430 6.01 -2.48 8.80
CA GLY A 430 5.26 -2.70 7.56
C GLY A 430 5.47 -1.65 6.47
N LYS A 431 6.42 -0.71 6.58
CA LYS A 431 6.76 0.20 5.48
C LYS A 431 7.95 -0.29 4.67
N MET A 432 7.73 -1.35 3.89
CA MET A 432 8.70 -1.79 2.86
C MET A 432 8.50 -1.01 1.55
N GLU A 433 8.44 0.31 1.70
CA GLU A 433 8.48 1.27 0.62
C GLU A 433 9.87 1.91 0.58
N CYS A 434 10.28 2.47 -0.56
CA CYS A 434 11.57 3.11 -0.65
C CYS A 434 11.55 4.43 0.15
N LEU A 435 12.32 4.53 1.23
CA LEU A 435 12.25 5.64 2.18
C LEU A 435 13.29 6.73 1.86
N ALA A 436 13.01 7.99 2.25
CA ALA A 436 13.99 9.07 2.12
C ALA A 436 15.15 8.91 3.12
N GLU A 437 14.80 8.55 4.36
CA GLU A 437 15.73 8.10 5.41
C GLU A 437 15.33 6.69 5.85
N PRO A 438 16.29 5.86 6.23
CA PRO A 438 16.08 4.48 6.65
C PRO A 438 15.50 4.32 8.08
N LEU A 439 15.46 3.09 8.59
CA LEU A 439 15.01 2.74 9.96
C LEU A 439 16.01 1.85 10.73
N ASN A 440 16.28 2.29 11.96
CA ASN A 440 17.12 1.73 13.03
C ASN A 440 17.21 0.20 13.12
N PRO A 441 18.33 -0.35 13.65
CA PRO A 441 18.60 -1.78 13.58
C PRO A 441 17.61 -2.61 14.38
N GLN A 442 16.96 -3.55 13.68
CA GLN A 442 16.16 -4.57 14.35
C GLN A 442 17.08 -5.34 15.31
N TYR A 443 16.65 -5.45 16.56
CA TYR A 443 17.42 -6.10 17.63
C TYR A 443 18.81 -5.47 17.94
N GLY A 444 19.08 -4.23 17.51
CA GLY A 444 20.35 -3.54 17.78
C GLY A 444 21.56 -4.10 17.03
N GLY A 445 21.35 -4.75 15.86
CA GLY A 445 22.40 -5.38 15.05
C GLY A 445 22.47 -6.90 15.30
N GLY A 446 22.25 -7.34 16.53
CA GLY A 446 22.18 -8.74 16.90
C GLY A 446 23.56 -9.40 16.94
N LEU A 447 23.94 -10.12 15.88
CA LEU A 447 25.28 -10.72 15.69
C LEU A 447 26.22 -9.89 14.83
N VAL A 448 25.75 -8.76 14.27
CA VAL A 448 26.58 -7.82 13.53
C VAL A 448 27.12 -6.79 14.52
N GLY A 449 28.43 -6.79 14.75
CA GLY A 449 29.11 -5.67 15.42
C GLY A 449 29.29 -4.48 14.46
N ASN A 450 29.46 -3.29 15.04
CA ASN A 450 29.44 -2.01 14.32
C ASN A 450 28.35 -1.94 13.22
N PRO A 451 27.06 -2.21 13.54
CA PRO A 451 26.03 -2.32 12.51
C PRO A 451 25.84 -0.99 11.77
N ASN A 452 25.75 0.12 12.50
CA ASN A 452 25.45 1.48 11.99
C ASN A 452 26.67 2.19 11.37
N PHE A 453 27.83 1.53 11.26
CA PHE A 453 29.08 2.16 10.85
C PHE A 453 29.52 3.37 11.73
N ASP A 454 29.02 3.46 12.97
CA ASP A 454 29.38 4.49 13.95
C ASP A 454 30.90 4.44 14.26
N SER A 455 31.52 3.25 14.20
CA SER A 455 32.98 3.01 14.30
C SER A 455 33.67 2.85 12.94
N GLY A 456 33.11 3.42 11.85
CA GLY A 456 33.70 3.31 10.51
C GLY A 456 33.57 1.90 9.92
N LEU A 457 34.66 1.33 9.39
CA LEU A 457 34.69 -0.03 8.82
C LEU A 457 35.15 -1.11 9.81
N ASP A 458 35.23 -0.83 11.12
CA ASP A 458 35.53 -1.88 12.09
C ASP A 458 34.50 -3.02 12.00
N GLU A 459 34.95 -4.28 11.99
CA GLU A 459 34.20 -5.50 11.65
C GLU A 459 33.71 -5.64 10.18
N TRP A 460 34.00 -4.67 9.31
CA TRP A 460 33.64 -4.68 7.88
C TRP A 460 34.86 -4.74 6.95
N SER A 461 34.71 -5.31 5.76
CA SER A 461 35.77 -5.39 4.75
C SER A 461 35.23 -5.41 3.31
N VAL A 462 36.09 -5.04 2.36
CA VAL A 462 35.76 -4.99 0.92
C VAL A 462 36.51 -6.12 0.21
N PHE A 463 35.83 -6.82 -0.69
CA PHE A 463 36.40 -7.89 -1.51
C PHE A 463 36.27 -7.58 -3.01
N GLY A 464 37.29 -7.97 -3.78
CA GLY A 464 37.41 -7.65 -5.21
C GLY A 464 37.84 -6.20 -5.47
N GLY A 465 37.66 -5.72 -6.70
CA GLY A 465 38.04 -4.36 -7.13
C GLY A 465 37.16 -3.22 -6.60
N GLY A 466 36.45 -3.43 -5.49
CA GLY A 466 35.59 -2.42 -4.87
C GLY A 466 36.39 -1.35 -4.11
N LYS A 467 35.76 -0.20 -3.90
CA LYS A 467 36.19 0.80 -2.92
C LYS A 467 35.04 1.04 -1.94
N ALA A 468 35.35 1.13 -0.65
CA ALA A 468 34.43 1.67 0.35
C ALA A 468 34.89 3.05 0.79
N VAL A 469 33.93 3.93 1.07
CA VAL A 469 34.15 5.26 1.64
C VAL A 469 33.13 5.42 2.75
N VAL A 470 33.56 5.45 4.00
CA VAL A 470 32.65 5.75 5.12
C VAL A 470 32.20 7.19 4.97
N ARG A 471 30.89 7.39 4.84
CA ARG A 471 30.23 8.68 5.03
C ARG A 471 29.36 8.52 6.27
N LYS A 472 29.44 9.46 7.21
CA LYS A 472 28.65 9.38 8.45
C LYS A 472 27.16 9.38 8.09
N SER A 473 26.53 8.23 8.30
CA SER A 473 25.22 7.86 7.81
C SER A 473 24.53 7.00 8.87
N LYS A 474 23.23 6.83 8.64
CA LYS A 474 22.29 5.92 9.28
C LYS A 474 21.37 5.45 8.14
N ASP A 475 20.87 4.22 8.01
CA ASP A 475 20.85 2.97 8.77
C ASP A 475 20.17 1.86 7.85
N ALA A 476 20.00 0.56 8.18
CA ALA A 476 20.18 -0.62 7.27
C ALA A 476 19.21 -0.89 6.12
N TRP A 477 19.45 -0.16 5.06
CA TRP A 477 18.71 -0.27 3.84
C TRP A 477 19.72 -0.28 2.69
N PHE A 478 19.26 -0.44 1.46
CA PHE A 478 20.11 -0.45 0.27
C PHE A 478 19.72 0.70 -0.64
N GLN A 479 20.69 1.56 -0.95
CA GLN A 479 20.58 2.68 -1.87
C GLN A 479 21.65 2.56 -2.95
N LEU A 480 21.37 3.11 -4.12
CA LEU A 480 22.31 3.20 -5.25
C LEU A 480 22.68 4.65 -5.50
N ASP A 481 23.86 4.90 -6.06
CA ASP A 481 24.19 6.25 -6.59
C ASP A 481 23.23 6.64 -7.72
N LYS A 482 22.94 5.70 -8.65
CA LYS A 482 22.08 5.91 -9.81
C LYS A 482 21.26 4.66 -10.17
N GLY A 483 20.12 4.86 -10.84
CA GLY A 483 19.32 3.79 -11.42
C GLY A 483 18.49 2.96 -10.42
N LYS A 484 18.22 1.71 -10.80
CA LYS A 484 17.37 0.72 -10.13
C LYS A 484 17.98 -0.66 -10.40
N GLU A 485 18.39 -1.40 -9.37
CA GLU A 485 19.06 -2.70 -9.51
C GLU A 485 18.57 -3.71 -8.47
N ILE A 486 18.76 -4.99 -8.76
CA ILE A 486 18.57 -6.05 -7.76
C ILE A 486 19.85 -6.18 -6.92
N VAL A 487 19.69 -6.08 -5.61
CA VAL A 487 20.74 -6.34 -4.61
C VAL A 487 20.37 -7.63 -3.87
N SER A 488 21.35 -8.54 -3.74
CA SER A 488 21.15 -9.84 -3.10
C SER A 488 22.12 -10.01 -1.93
N ALA A 489 21.61 -10.59 -0.84
CA ALA A 489 22.39 -10.95 0.34
C ALA A 489 22.69 -12.46 0.33
N PHE A 490 23.96 -12.82 0.52
CA PHE A 490 24.46 -14.19 0.55
C PHE A 490 25.21 -14.44 1.85
N LEU A 491 25.18 -15.66 2.36
CA LEU A 491 26.02 -16.13 3.45
C LEU A 491 27.02 -17.15 2.90
N GLU A 492 28.29 -16.77 2.83
CA GLU A 492 29.36 -17.67 2.46
C GLU A 492 29.83 -18.43 3.71
N ILE A 493 29.96 -19.75 3.59
CA ILE A 493 30.31 -20.67 4.68
C ILE A 493 31.53 -21.52 4.30
N PRO A 494 32.29 -22.06 5.27
CA PRO A 494 33.51 -22.80 5.01
C PRO A 494 33.31 -23.96 4.04
N LYS A 495 34.36 -24.27 3.26
CA LYS A 495 34.32 -25.16 2.08
C LYS A 495 33.59 -24.55 0.86
N GLY A 496 33.52 -23.22 0.77
CA GLY A 496 33.13 -22.50 -0.46
C GLY A 496 31.66 -22.64 -0.88
N ARG A 497 30.77 -22.91 0.08
CA ARG A 497 29.32 -22.95 -0.18
C ARG A 497 28.73 -21.58 0.12
N SER A 498 27.80 -21.13 -0.72
CA SER A 498 27.06 -19.88 -0.54
C SER A 498 25.57 -20.16 -0.39
N ILE A 499 24.93 -19.51 0.58
CA ILE A 499 23.49 -19.62 0.87
C ILE A 499 22.87 -18.24 0.65
N ILE A 500 21.98 -18.09 -0.34
CA ILE A 500 21.24 -16.84 -0.49
C ILE A 500 20.29 -16.62 0.70
N VAL A 501 20.27 -15.39 1.21
CA VAL A 501 19.47 -14.94 2.35
C VAL A 501 18.18 -14.29 1.86
N GLY A 502 18.28 -13.46 0.82
CA GLY A 502 17.16 -12.78 0.16
C GLY A 502 17.65 -11.64 -0.74
N SER A 503 16.72 -11.00 -1.45
CA SER A 503 17.03 -9.95 -2.44
C SER A 503 15.99 -8.83 -2.45
N VAL A 504 16.43 -7.61 -2.77
CA VAL A 504 15.58 -6.43 -2.90
C VAL A 504 15.94 -5.64 -4.15
N ILE A 505 14.96 -4.91 -4.68
CA ILE A 505 15.23 -3.82 -5.63
C ILE A 505 15.71 -2.59 -4.84
N ALA A 506 16.99 -2.25 -4.98
CA ALA A 506 17.53 -0.97 -4.55
C ALA A 506 17.39 0.08 -5.65
N LYS A 507 17.37 1.36 -5.28
CA LYS A 507 17.19 2.50 -6.19
C LYS A 507 18.04 3.69 -5.74
N SER A 508 18.26 4.64 -6.65
CA SER A 508 18.80 5.95 -6.30
C SER A 508 17.71 6.86 -5.71
N GLY A 509 18.13 7.81 -4.85
CA GLY A 509 17.26 8.80 -4.21
C GLY A 509 16.37 8.28 -3.08
N CYS A 510 16.40 6.99 -2.77
CA CYS A 510 15.67 6.39 -1.64
C CYS A 510 16.33 5.08 -1.19
N TRP A 511 15.97 4.62 0.00
CA TRP A 511 16.53 3.47 0.69
C TRP A 511 15.54 2.29 0.66
N SER A 512 16.01 1.07 0.35
CA SER A 512 15.18 -0.16 0.29
C SER A 512 15.62 -1.22 1.31
N MET A 513 14.73 -1.70 2.18
CA MET A 513 15.06 -2.75 3.16
C MET A 513 15.13 -4.13 2.49
N LEU A 514 16.31 -4.75 2.49
CA LEU A 514 16.45 -6.18 2.18
C LEU A 514 16.09 -6.98 3.43
N LYS A 515 14.99 -7.73 3.37
CA LYS A 515 14.64 -8.71 4.39
C LYS A 515 14.79 -10.12 3.82
N GLY A 516 15.45 -10.99 4.58
CA GLY A 516 15.74 -12.36 4.17
C GLY A 516 15.93 -13.27 5.39
N GLY A 517 16.28 -14.53 5.15
CA GLY A 517 16.53 -15.50 6.21
C GLY A 517 17.14 -16.80 5.69
N PHE A 518 17.87 -17.49 6.56
CA PHE A 518 18.51 -18.77 6.26
C PHE A 518 18.39 -19.72 7.46
N THR A 519 18.83 -20.96 7.27
CA THR A 519 18.95 -21.97 8.32
C THR A 519 20.30 -22.66 8.20
N VAL A 520 21.10 -22.62 9.27
CA VAL A 520 22.33 -23.41 9.43
C VAL A 520 22.08 -24.54 10.43
N HIS A 521 22.85 -25.62 10.34
CA HIS A 521 22.71 -26.81 11.20
C HIS A 521 23.96 -27.09 12.08
N GLU A 522 25.01 -26.29 11.93
CA GLU A 522 26.30 -26.43 12.62
C GLU A 522 26.77 -25.04 13.11
N ASN A 523 27.50 -24.99 14.23
CA ASN A 523 28.15 -23.76 14.67
C ASN A 523 29.36 -23.47 13.78
N MET A 524 29.33 -22.37 13.04
CA MET A 524 30.31 -22.08 12.00
C MET A 524 30.59 -20.57 11.91
N LYS A 525 31.85 -20.19 11.66
CA LYS A 525 32.16 -18.84 11.16
C LYS A 525 31.56 -18.70 9.76
N ALA A 526 30.82 -17.63 9.52
CA ALA A 526 30.13 -17.39 8.26
C ALA A 526 30.18 -15.90 7.92
N GLU A 527 30.19 -15.59 6.64
CA GLU A 527 30.48 -14.26 6.13
C GLU A 527 29.31 -13.80 5.29
N ILE A 528 28.61 -12.73 5.72
CA ILE A 528 27.51 -12.18 4.93
C ILE A 528 28.05 -11.20 3.89
N TYR A 529 27.58 -11.38 2.65
CA TYR A 529 27.97 -10.66 1.45
C TYR A 529 26.77 -10.01 0.79
N PHE A 530 26.95 -8.79 0.29
CA PHE A 530 25.96 -8.08 -0.53
C PHE A 530 26.52 -7.87 -1.93
N THR A 531 25.78 -8.30 -2.96
CA THR A 531 26.17 -8.18 -4.37
C THR A 531 25.07 -7.56 -5.24
N SER A 532 25.49 -6.95 -6.35
CA SER A 532 24.63 -6.57 -7.47
C SER A 532 25.33 -6.98 -8.77
N LYS A 533 24.54 -7.34 -9.79
CA LYS A 533 25.09 -7.74 -11.11
C LYS A 533 25.61 -6.54 -11.91
N ASN A 534 25.14 -5.33 -11.62
CA ASN A 534 25.63 -4.12 -12.28
C ASN A 534 26.88 -3.60 -11.56
N THR A 535 28.02 -3.64 -12.23
CA THR A 535 29.32 -3.22 -11.69
C THR A 535 29.56 -1.70 -11.78
N GLN A 536 28.69 -0.96 -12.50
CA GLN A 536 28.81 0.48 -12.73
C GLN A 536 28.09 1.35 -11.68
N VAL A 537 27.23 0.76 -10.83
CA VAL A 537 26.60 1.45 -9.69
C VAL A 537 27.46 1.34 -8.43
N GLU A 538 27.33 2.31 -7.54
CA GLU A 538 27.77 2.18 -6.15
C GLU A 538 26.62 1.64 -5.29
N LEU A 539 26.94 0.74 -4.37
CA LEU A 539 25.99 0.19 -3.41
C LEU A 539 26.25 0.81 -2.04
N TRP A 540 25.26 1.49 -1.49
CA TRP A 540 25.31 2.06 -0.14
C TRP A 540 24.49 1.16 0.80
N ILE A 541 25.05 0.88 1.98
CA ILE A 541 24.59 -0.11 2.98
C ILE A 541 24.84 0.49 4.37
N ASP A 542 24.01 0.19 5.36
CA ASP A 542 24.08 0.75 6.72
C ASP A 542 23.45 -0.23 7.77
N ASN A 543 23.19 0.12 9.06
CA ASN A 543 22.76 -0.68 10.28
C ASN A 543 22.66 -2.23 10.33
N VAL A 544 23.34 -3.06 9.52
CA VAL A 544 22.87 -4.43 9.20
C VAL A 544 22.55 -5.27 10.44
N SER A 545 21.37 -5.91 10.45
CA SER A 545 20.89 -6.69 11.60
C SER A 545 20.76 -8.18 11.29
N LEU A 546 21.41 -9.03 12.08
CA LEU A 546 21.29 -10.49 12.01
C LEU A 546 20.93 -11.05 13.39
N LYS A 547 19.75 -11.66 13.53
CA LYS A 547 19.29 -12.27 14.79
C LYS A 547 19.09 -13.79 14.63
N PRO A 548 19.82 -14.64 15.38
CA PRO A 548 19.60 -16.07 15.41
C PRO A 548 18.36 -16.40 16.25
N PHE A 549 17.73 -17.52 15.93
CA PHE A 549 16.65 -18.14 16.70
C PHE A 549 16.84 -19.66 16.66
N THR A 550 16.72 -20.32 17.81
CA THR A 550 16.62 -21.79 17.88
C THR A 550 15.27 -22.27 17.34
N ARG A 551 15.18 -23.54 16.93
CA ARG A 551 13.89 -24.16 16.49
C ARG A 551 12.81 -24.04 17.57
N ILE A 552 13.19 -24.12 18.86
CA ILE A 552 12.29 -23.98 20.01
C ILE A 552 11.77 -22.55 20.15
N GLU A 553 12.62 -21.53 19.99
CA GLU A 553 12.19 -20.12 19.98
C GLU A 553 11.30 -19.81 18.80
N TRP A 554 11.61 -20.35 17.61
CA TRP A 554 10.79 -20.19 16.42
C TRP A 554 9.39 -20.80 16.61
N GLN A 555 9.29 -22.02 17.15
CA GLN A 555 8.02 -22.67 17.49
C GLN A 555 7.25 -21.88 18.58
N LYS A 556 7.92 -21.38 19.61
CA LYS A 556 7.30 -20.50 20.62
C LYS A 556 6.76 -19.21 20.00
N HIS A 557 7.47 -18.64 19.02
CA HIS A 557 7.02 -17.46 18.27
C HIS A 557 5.81 -17.78 17.36
N GLN A 558 5.86 -18.89 16.61
CA GLN A 558 4.74 -19.38 15.80
C GLN A 558 3.48 -19.56 16.66
N ASN A 559 3.58 -20.29 17.79
CA ASN A 559 2.46 -20.54 18.69
C ASN A 559 1.89 -19.26 19.30
N LYS A 560 2.75 -18.32 19.71
CA LYS A 560 2.33 -16.99 20.18
C LYS A 560 1.62 -16.18 19.09
N SER A 561 2.07 -16.27 17.84
CA SER A 561 1.42 -15.63 16.70
C SER A 561 0.06 -16.27 16.40
N ILE A 562 -0.04 -17.61 16.33
CA ILE A 562 -1.30 -18.35 16.16
C ILE A 562 -2.32 -17.94 17.22
N ASP A 563 -1.90 -17.91 18.50
CA ASP A 563 -2.76 -17.45 19.60
C ASP A 563 -3.22 -15.99 19.45
N GLN A 564 -2.43 -15.11 18.84
CA GLN A 564 -2.82 -13.72 18.60
C GLN A 564 -3.67 -13.50 17.34
N VAL A 565 -3.51 -14.31 16.29
CA VAL A 565 -4.07 -14.03 14.95
C VAL A 565 -5.14 -15.04 14.49
N ARG A 566 -5.20 -16.22 15.11
CA ARG A 566 -6.17 -17.30 14.79
C ARG A 566 -7.16 -17.59 15.92
N LYS A 567 -6.96 -17.04 17.12
CA LYS A 567 -7.81 -17.27 18.30
C LYS A 567 -8.36 -15.98 18.89
N ARG A 568 -9.61 -16.03 19.36
CA ARG A 568 -10.30 -14.96 20.10
C ARG A 568 -10.80 -15.48 21.45
N ARG A 569 -10.90 -14.60 22.45
CA ARG A 569 -11.55 -14.92 23.72
C ARG A 569 -13.07 -14.87 23.55
N ILE A 570 -13.77 -15.87 24.06
CA ILE A 570 -15.21 -15.88 24.24
C ILE A 570 -15.51 -15.70 25.73
N ARG A 571 -16.62 -15.03 26.03
CA ARG A 571 -17.19 -14.87 27.36
C ARG A 571 -18.64 -15.23 27.31
N ILE A 572 -19.03 -16.22 28.08
CA ILE A 572 -20.37 -16.77 28.11
C ILE A 572 -20.96 -16.42 29.48
N HIS A 573 -21.91 -15.50 29.48
CA HIS A 573 -22.68 -15.08 30.65
C HIS A 573 -23.95 -15.93 30.70
N VAL A 574 -24.17 -16.67 31.79
CA VAL A 574 -25.37 -17.47 32.01
C VAL A 574 -26.25 -16.82 33.07
N THR A 575 -27.51 -16.66 32.73
CA THR A 575 -28.54 -16.02 33.57
C THR A 575 -29.79 -16.89 33.68
N SER A 576 -30.59 -16.69 34.72
CA SER A 576 -31.99 -17.12 34.73
C SER A 576 -32.88 -16.14 33.96
N LYS A 577 -34.14 -16.50 33.70
CA LYS A 577 -35.14 -15.61 33.06
C LYS A 577 -35.39 -14.31 33.83
N GLU A 578 -35.17 -14.32 35.14
CA GLU A 578 -35.28 -13.18 36.05
C GLU A 578 -34.00 -12.30 36.03
N GLY A 579 -33.00 -12.65 35.22
CA GLY A 579 -31.73 -11.93 35.08
C GLY A 579 -30.69 -12.25 36.16
N LEU A 580 -30.95 -13.21 37.04
CA LEU A 580 -29.99 -13.64 38.07
C LEU A 580 -28.82 -14.36 37.42
N LYS A 581 -27.59 -13.99 37.80
CA LYS A 581 -26.36 -14.66 37.38
C LYS A 581 -26.32 -16.10 37.92
N LEU A 582 -26.00 -17.08 37.09
CA LEU A 582 -25.95 -18.50 37.47
C LEU A 582 -24.48 -18.99 37.56
N PRO A 583 -23.85 -18.97 38.75
CA PRO A 583 -22.53 -19.58 38.97
C PRO A 583 -22.62 -21.11 38.99
N GLY A 584 -21.56 -21.82 38.57
CA GLY A 584 -21.57 -23.28 38.51
C GLY A 584 -22.43 -23.88 37.39
N ALA A 585 -22.83 -23.10 36.39
CA ALA A 585 -23.45 -23.60 35.17
C ALA A 585 -22.41 -24.32 34.32
N ASN A 586 -22.70 -25.55 33.91
CA ASN A 586 -21.84 -26.35 33.03
C ASN A 586 -21.89 -25.80 31.61
N ILE A 587 -20.73 -25.60 31.00
CA ILE A 587 -20.55 -25.11 29.63
C ILE A 587 -19.73 -26.14 28.84
N THR A 588 -20.20 -26.48 27.64
CA THR A 588 -19.45 -27.27 26.64
C THR A 588 -19.48 -26.55 25.30
N VAL A 589 -18.32 -26.16 24.79
CA VAL A 589 -18.16 -25.45 23.50
C VAL A 589 -17.46 -26.35 22.47
N ASN A 590 -18.09 -26.51 21.30
CA ASN A 590 -17.63 -27.39 20.23
C ASN A 590 -17.57 -26.66 18.88
N GLN A 591 -16.40 -26.65 18.24
CA GLN A 591 -16.23 -26.06 16.92
C GLN A 591 -16.84 -26.94 15.82
N ILE A 592 -17.87 -26.40 15.16
CA ILE A 592 -18.54 -26.97 13.99
C ILE A 592 -17.65 -26.80 12.75
N ARG A 593 -17.16 -25.58 12.51
CA ARG A 593 -16.42 -25.21 11.27
C ARG A 593 -15.25 -24.27 11.58
N SER A 594 -14.16 -24.39 10.82
CA SER A 594 -13.08 -23.39 10.79
C SER A 594 -13.45 -22.19 9.91
N HIS A 595 -13.14 -20.96 10.37
CA HIS A 595 -13.15 -19.77 9.52
C HIS A 595 -11.86 -19.61 8.71
N PHE A 596 -10.77 -20.31 9.05
CA PHE A 596 -9.55 -20.31 8.24
C PHE A 596 -9.73 -21.30 7.07
N PRO A 597 -9.67 -20.84 5.81
CA PRO A 597 -9.76 -21.70 4.64
C PRO A 597 -8.52 -22.59 4.52
N LEU A 598 -8.61 -23.79 5.10
CA LEU A 598 -7.73 -24.91 4.77
C LEU A 598 -8.46 -25.78 3.75
N GLY A 599 -7.79 -26.04 2.63
CA GLY A 599 -8.34 -26.73 1.47
C GLY A 599 -7.33 -27.62 0.76
N CYS A 600 -7.82 -28.34 -0.24
CA CYS A 600 -7.01 -29.20 -1.10
C CYS A 600 -7.43 -29.00 -2.57
N SER A 601 -6.50 -29.15 -3.51
CA SER A 601 -6.82 -29.18 -4.93
C SER A 601 -7.43 -30.52 -5.34
N THR A 602 -8.11 -30.56 -6.49
CA THR A 602 -8.71 -31.79 -6.99
C THR A 602 -9.00 -31.72 -8.48
N ALA A 603 -9.25 -32.88 -9.09
CA ALA A 603 -9.64 -33.02 -10.50
C ALA A 603 -11.08 -33.56 -10.62
N ALA A 604 -11.58 -33.65 -11.85
CA ALA A 604 -12.88 -34.21 -12.20
C ALA A 604 -13.19 -35.59 -11.57
N THR A 605 -12.16 -36.35 -11.20
CA THR A 605 -12.24 -37.64 -10.51
C THR A 605 -13.08 -37.60 -9.24
N ILE A 606 -13.20 -36.44 -8.57
CA ILE A 606 -14.07 -36.27 -7.38
C ILE A 606 -15.55 -36.58 -7.66
N ILE A 607 -16.05 -36.37 -8.88
CA ILE A 607 -17.48 -36.54 -9.19
C ILE A 607 -17.92 -38.01 -9.08
N ASN A 608 -17.04 -38.94 -9.45
CA ASN A 608 -17.41 -40.34 -9.66
C ASN A 608 -16.99 -41.30 -8.53
N HIS A 609 -16.22 -40.84 -7.53
CA HIS A 609 -15.62 -41.71 -6.51
C HIS A 609 -16.12 -41.35 -5.10
N LYS A 610 -17.22 -41.97 -4.68
CA LYS A 610 -17.87 -41.73 -3.37
C LYS A 610 -16.90 -41.82 -2.16
N PRO A 611 -15.98 -42.80 -2.05
CA PRO A 611 -14.99 -42.81 -0.95
C PRO A 611 -14.05 -41.59 -0.94
N TYR A 612 -13.65 -41.09 -2.12
CA TYR A 612 -12.85 -39.86 -2.24
C TYR A 612 -13.67 -38.63 -1.85
N GLN A 613 -14.96 -38.58 -2.21
CA GLN A 613 -15.87 -37.52 -1.77
C GLN A 613 -15.96 -37.44 -0.25
N ASP A 614 -16.14 -38.58 0.42
CA ASP A 614 -16.25 -38.63 1.89
C ASP A 614 -14.92 -38.32 2.58
N TRP A 615 -13.79 -38.81 2.05
CA TRP A 615 -12.47 -38.43 2.53
C TRP A 615 -12.20 -36.92 2.40
N PHE A 616 -12.56 -36.31 1.26
CA PHE A 616 -12.28 -34.91 0.98
C PHE A 616 -13.21 -33.97 1.77
N THR A 617 -14.52 -34.25 1.78
CA THR A 617 -15.53 -33.35 2.36
C THR A 617 -15.52 -33.32 3.88
N SER A 618 -15.02 -34.38 4.53
CA SER A 618 -14.81 -34.41 5.98
C SER A 618 -13.63 -33.55 6.46
N ARG A 619 -12.76 -33.08 5.56
CA ARG A 619 -11.51 -32.36 5.88
C ARG A 619 -11.51 -30.90 5.46
N PHE A 620 -11.91 -30.62 4.21
CA PHE A 620 -11.57 -29.35 3.55
C PHE A 620 -12.72 -28.35 3.51
N THR A 621 -12.38 -27.09 3.80
CA THR A 621 -13.33 -25.96 3.79
C THR A 621 -13.29 -25.16 2.49
N ALA A 622 -12.24 -25.35 1.68
CA ALA A 622 -12.05 -24.75 0.37
C ALA A 622 -11.37 -25.71 -0.62
N THR A 623 -11.39 -25.39 -1.92
CA THR A 623 -10.71 -26.15 -2.98
C THR A 623 -10.33 -25.27 -4.18
N THR A 624 -9.41 -25.76 -5.01
CA THR A 624 -9.03 -25.23 -6.33
C THR A 624 -9.08 -26.39 -7.33
N PHE A 625 -9.55 -26.18 -8.56
CA PHE A 625 -9.58 -27.25 -9.57
C PHE A 625 -8.25 -27.32 -10.33
N ASN A 626 -7.74 -28.54 -10.56
CA ASN A 626 -6.42 -28.77 -11.13
C ASN A 626 -6.29 -28.26 -12.58
N ASN A 627 -7.32 -28.50 -13.39
CA ASN A 627 -7.38 -28.09 -14.79
C ASN A 627 -8.75 -27.54 -15.21
N GLU A 628 -9.81 -27.91 -14.51
CA GLU A 628 -11.18 -27.89 -15.00
C GLU A 628 -11.78 -26.48 -15.13
N MET A 629 -11.11 -25.46 -14.59
CA MET A 629 -11.42 -24.04 -14.79
C MET A 629 -10.41 -23.30 -15.70
N LYS A 630 -9.34 -23.94 -16.17
CA LYS A 630 -8.32 -23.31 -17.06
C LYS A 630 -8.84 -23.14 -18.49
N TRP A 631 -8.30 -22.15 -19.21
CA TRP A 631 -8.82 -21.75 -20.52
C TRP A 631 -8.74 -22.89 -21.56
N TYR A 632 -7.61 -23.59 -21.67
CA TYR A 632 -7.46 -24.72 -22.60
C TYR A 632 -8.40 -25.90 -22.33
N TYR A 633 -8.88 -26.07 -21.08
CA TYR A 633 -9.83 -27.12 -20.73
C TYR A 633 -11.26 -26.75 -21.14
N THR A 634 -11.59 -25.46 -21.08
CA THR A 634 -12.96 -24.94 -21.21
C THR A 634 -13.27 -24.26 -22.54
N GLU A 635 -12.26 -23.83 -23.32
CA GLU A 635 -12.37 -23.38 -24.74
C GLU A 635 -11.13 -23.87 -25.52
N LEU A 636 -11.03 -25.18 -25.79
CA LEU A 636 -9.89 -25.76 -26.52
C LEU A 636 -9.81 -25.24 -27.97
N TYR A 637 -10.96 -25.04 -28.61
CA TYR A 637 -11.12 -24.51 -29.96
C TYR A 637 -11.93 -23.20 -29.91
N PRO A 638 -11.66 -22.22 -30.79
CA PRO A 638 -12.27 -20.90 -30.72
C PRO A 638 -13.80 -20.97 -30.78
N GLY A 639 -14.47 -20.39 -29.79
CA GLY A 639 -15.93 -20.35 -29.66
C GLY A 639 -16.59 -21.68 -29.26
N LYS A 640 -15.82 -22.76 -29.07
CA LYS A 640 -16.35 -24.07 -28.63
C LYS A 640 -16.11 -24.25 -27.14
N GLU A 641 -16.92 -23.57 -26.34
CA GLU A 641 -16.86 -23.66 -24.89
C GLU A 641 -17.52 -24.96 -24.37
N ASN A 642 -16.90 -25.59 -23.36
CA ASN A 642 -17.48 -26.73 -22.65
C ASN A 642 -17.17 -26.64 -21.15
N TYR A 643 -18.22 -26.48 -20.35
CA TYR A 643 -18.14 -26.39 -18.88
C TYR A 643 -18.78 -27.59 -18.17
N THR A 644 -19.23 -28.62 -18.88
CA THR A 644 -20.05 -29.72 -18.33
C THR A 644 -19.45 -30.37 -17.08
N VAL A 645 -18.14 -30.64 -17.11
CA VAL A 645 -17.40 -31.22 -15.97
C VAL A 645 -17.21 -30.19 -14.85
N THR A 646 -16.88 -28.95 -15.22
CA THR A 646 -16.65 -27.83 -14.31
C THR A 646 -17.91 -27.48 -13.51
N ASP A 647 -19.06 -27.40 -14.17
CA ASP A 647 -20.38 -27.14 -13.57
C ASP A 647 -20.77 -28.27 -12.60
N ALA A 648 -20.46 -29.52 -12.93
CA ALA A 648 -20.69 -30.67 -12.06
C ALA A 648 -19.79 -30.63 -10.80
N MET A 649 -18.50 -30.29 -10.94
CA MET A 649 -17.61 -30.06 -9.79
C MET A 649 -18.10 -28.90 -8.92
N VAL A 650 -18.47 -27.76 -9.52
CA VAL A 650 -19.02 -26.59 -8.80
C VAL A 650 -20.28 -26.98 -8.02
N SER A 651 -21.19 -27.71 -8.65
CA SER A 651 -22.42 -28.21 -8.00
C SER A 651 -22.13 -29.15 -6.83
N PHE A 652 -21.16 -30.06 -6.98
CA PHE A 652 -20.71 -30.94 -5.89
C PHE A 652 -20.15 -30.16 -4.69
N PHE A 653 -19.24 -29.20 -4.91
CA PHE A 653 -18.64 -28.44 -3.80
C PHE A 653 -19.63 -27.48 -3.14
N LYS A 654 -20.53 -26.85 -3.91
CA LYS A 654 -21.65 -26.05 -3.36
C LYS A 654 -22.55 -26.89 -2.47
N LYS A 655 -22.96 -28.09 -2.91
CA LYS A 655 -23.79 -29.03 -2.11
C LYS A 655 -23.13 -29.37 -0.77
N ASN A 656 -21.81 -29.56 -0.76
CA ASN A 656 -21.02 -29.85 0.43
C ASN A 656 -20.55 -28.59 1.20
N ARG A 657 -20.99 -27.39 0.82
CA ARG A 657 -20.64 -26.09 1.43
C ARG A 657 -19.13 -25.78 1.43
N ILE A 658 -18.38 -26.31 0.48
CA ILE A 658 -16.94 -26.11 0.28
C ILE A 658 -16.72 -24.93 -0.68
N SER A 659 -15.82 -24.02 -0.31
CA SER A 659 -15.58 -22.79 -1.07
C SER A 659 -14.64 -23.01 -2.25
N ILE A 660 -14.92 -22.45 -3.42
CA ILE A 660 -14.13 -22.71 -4.63
C ILE A 660 -13.24 -21.49 -4.95
N ARG A 661 -11.96 -21.70 -5.23
CA ARG A 661 -11.09 -20.71 -5.90
C ARG A 661 -11.15 -20.94 -7.41
N GLY A 662 -11.52 -19.92 -8.16
CA GLY A 662 -11.52 -19.94 -9.61
C GLY A 662 -10.09 -19.83 -10.16
N HIS A 663 -9.60 -20.89 -10.81
CA HIS A 663 -8.22 -21.00 -11.27
C HIS A 663 -8.18 -21.57 -12.71
N ALA A 664 -7.85 -20.77 -13.73
CA ALA A 664 -7.58 -19.34 -13.75
C ALA A 664 -8.23 -18.69 -14.97
N ILE A 665 -8.49 -17.38 -14.90
CA ILE A 665 -9.11 -16.64 -16.02
C ILE A 665 -8.13 -16.63 -17.20
N LEU A 666 -6.92 -16.09 -16.96
CA LEU A 666 -5.80 -16.01 -17.90
C LEU A 666 -4.51 -16.51 -17.23
N TRP A 667 -3.56 -16.96 -18.05
CA TRP A 667 -2.23 -17.41 -17.63
C TRP A 667 -1.21 -16.78 -18.58
N ALA A 668 -0.27 -15.99 -18.07
CA ALA A 668 0.57 -15.07 -18.85
C ALA A 668 1.67 -15.74 -19.69
N THR A 669 1.64 -17.06 -19.85
CA THR A 669 2.68 -17.85 -20.53
C THR A 669 2.15 -18.41 -21.86
N GLY A 670 2.92 -18.19 -22.93
CA GLY A 670 2.55 -18.67 -24.27
C GLY A 670 2.44 -20.20 -24.34
N ASN A 671 3.21 -20.95 -23.55
CA ASN A 671 3.33 -22.40 -23.66
C ASN A 671 1.97 -23.11 -23.48
N VAL A 672 1.17 -22.68 -22.49
CA VAL A 672 -0.14 -23.27 -22.14
C VAL A 672 -1.34 -22.50 -22.72
N THR A 673 -1.11 -21.29 -23.25
CA THR A 673 -2.08 -20.57 -24.06
C THR A 673 -2.37 -21.38 -25.33
N GLN A 674 -3.64 -21.50 -25.74
CA GLN A 674 -4.03 -22.39 -26.83
C GLN A 674 -3.33 -22.03 -28.16
N PRO A 675 -3.02 -23.00 -29.04
CA PRO A 675 -2.36 -22.74 -30.32
C PRO A 675 -3.09 -21.69 -31.17
N TRP A 676 -4.43 -21.72 -31.20
CA TRP A 676 -5.21 -20.75 -31.96
C TRP A 676 -5.05 -19.32 -31.43
N VAL A 677 -5.06 -19.10 -30.10
CA VAL A 677 -4.87 -17.77 -29.47
C VAL A 677 -3.49 -17.19 -29.81
N LYS A 678 -2.44 -18.02 -29.80
CA LYS A 678 -1.05 -17.60 -30.11
C LYS A 678 -0.87 -17.04 -31.53
N LEU A 679 -1.70 -17.48 -32.48
CA LEU A 679 -1.63 -17.10 -33.89
C LEU A 679 -2.48 -15.87 -34.23
N LEU A 680 -3.26 -15.36 -33.28
CA LEU A 680 -4.13 -14.20 -33.50
C LEU A 680 -3.34 -12.87 -33.56
N PRO A 681 -3.73 -11.90 -34.40
CA PRO A 681 -3.28 -10.52 -34.29
C PRO A 681 -3.67 -9.88 -32.94
N PRO A 682 -2.95 -8.87 -32.43
CA PRO A 682 -3.20 -8.22 -31.14
C PRO A 682 -4.67 -7.90 -30.82
N LYS A 683 -5.40 -7.24 -31.73
CA LYS A 683 -6.82 -6.91 -31.54
C LYS A 683 -7.70 -8.16 -31.35
N GLN A 684 -7.34 -9.27 -31.98
CA GLN A 684 -8.06 -10.54 -31.85
C GLN A 684 -7.65 -11.31 -30.57
N ILE A 685 -6.39 -11.22 -30.13
CA ILE A 685 -5.96 -11.71 -28.79
C ILE A 685 -6.76 -11.00 -27.68
N LEU A 686 -6.87 -9.67 -27.75
CA LEU A 686 -7.67 -8.90 -26.79
C LEU A 686 -9.14 -9.36 -26.82
N ASN A 687 -9.77 -9.42 -27.99
CA ASN A 687 -11.15 -9.89 -28.12
C ASN A 687 -11.35 -11.33 -27.60
N ALA A 688 -10.38 -12.22 -27.75
CA ALA A 688 -10.44 -13.58 -27.20
C ALA A 688 -10.33 -13.57 -25.67
N ALA A 689 -9.36 -12.85 -25.10
CA ALA A 689 -9.17 -12.76 -23.65
C ALA A 689 -10.34 -12.06 -22.93
N VAL A 690 -10.96 -11.05 -23.57
CA VAL A 690 -12.17 -10.38 -23.04
C VAL A 690 -13.39 -11.30 -23.10
N ARG A 691 -13.61 -12.04 -24.21
CA ARG A 691 -14.67 -13.07 -24.26
C ARG A 691 -14.47 -14.14 -23.19
N ARG A 692 -13.25 -14.62 -23.02
CA ARG A 692 -12.86 -15.58 -21.98
C ARG A 692 -13.21 -15.09 -20.58
N ALA A 693 -12.80 -13.87 -20.23
CA ALA A 693 -13.16 -13.27 -18.94
C ALA A 693 -14.69 -13.15 -18.79
N GLY A 694 -15.37 -12.65 -19.83
CA GLY A 694 -16.83 -12.52 -19.89
C GLY A 694 -17.57 -13.83 -19.63
N SER A 695 -17.18 -14.92 -20.28
CA SER A 695 -17.77 -16.25 -20.08
C SER A 695 -17.50 -16.79 -18.68
N VAL A 696 -16.23 -16.96 -18.31
CA VAL A 696 -15.87 -17.74 -17.11
C VAL A 696 -16.22 -17.03 -15.80
N VAL A 697 -16.10 -15.70 -15.74
CA VAL A 697 -16.41 -14.93 -14.52
C VAL A 697 -17.92 -14.81 -14.33
N SER A 698 -18.68 -14.54 -15.40
CA SER A 698 -20.14 -14.41 -15.31
C SER A 698 -20.81 -15.74 -14.99
N ARG A 699 -20.29 -16.86 -15.52
CA ARG A 699 -20.83 -18.21 -15.27
C ARG A 699 -20.80 -18.62 -13.80
N TYR A 700 -19.74 -18.25 -13.07
CA TYR A 700 -19.54 -18.62 -11.67
C TYR A 700 -19.68 -17.43 -10.70
N LEU A 701 -20.45 -16.41 -11.08
CA LEU A 701 -20.67 -15.19 -10.31
C LEU A 701 -21.30 -15.48 -8.94
N GLY A 702 -20.48 -15.42 -7.87
CA GLY A 702 -20.88 -15.76 -6.50
C GLY A 702 -20.76 -17.24 -6.11
N ASP A 703 -20.34 -18.12 -7.04
CA ASP A 703 -20.05 -19.53 -6.78
C ASP A 703 -18.59 -19.78 -6.39
N VAL A 704 -17.69 -18.85 -6.77
CA VAL A 704 -16.29 -18.82 -6.31
C VAL A 704 -16.08 -17.74 -5.24
N ILE A 705 -15.11 -17.96 -4.36
CA ILE A 705 -14.69 -17.01 -3.30
C ILE A 705 -13.43 -16.20 -3.67
N ALA A 706 -12.83 -16.51 -4.82
CA ALA A 706 -11.58 -15.94 -5.31
C ALA A 706 -11.45 -16.20 -6.81
N TRP A 707 -10.80 -15.29 -7.55
CA TRP A 707 -10.36 -15.52 -8.93
C TRP A 707 -8.84 -15.30 -9.05
N ASP A 708 -8.11 -16.31 -9.52
CA ASP A 708 -6.78 -16.13 -10.11
C ASP A 708 -6.97 -15.49 -11.49
N VAL A 709 -6.81 -14.16 -11.56
CA VAL A 709 -7.08 -13.38 -12.77
C VAL A 709 -5.95 -13.55 -13.78
N MET A 710 -4.72 -13.48 -13.29
CA MET A 710 -3.52 -13.70 -14.09
C MET A 710 -2.53 -14.57 -13.31
N ASN A 711 -2.22 -15.73 -13.88
CA ASN A 711 -1.22 -16.66 -13.36
C ASN A 711 0.15 -16.44 -14.02
N GLU A 712 1.24 -16.54 -13.25
CA GLU A 712 2.66 -16.51 -13.67
C GLU A 712 3.08 -15.28 -14.50
N ASN A 713 2.66 -14.08 -14.10
CA ASN A 713 2.88 -12.82 -14.82
C ASN A 713 4.11 -12.01 -14.37
N LEU A 714 4.79 -12.44 -13.30
CA LEU A 714 6.15 -11.98 -12.98
C LEU A 714 7.22 -12.82 -13.70
N HIS A 715 6.89 -14.05 -14.08
CA HIS A 715 7.72 -14.91 -14.93
C HIS A 715 7.51 -14.69 -16.43
N TYR A 716 6.28 -14.39 -16.87
CA TYR A 716 5.92 -14.32 -18.29
C TYR A 716 5.01 -13.13 -18.63
N SER A 717 5.18 -12.57 -19.82
CA SER A 717 4.56 -11.31 -20.25
C SER A 717 3.77 -11.43 -21.57
N PHE A 718 3.21 -12.61 -21.88
CA PHE A 718 2.53 -12.86 -23.17
C PHE A 718 1.46 -11.82 -23.54
N TYR A 719 0.68 -11.35 -22.57
CA TYR A 719 -0.34 -10.34 -22.83
C TYR A 719 0.27 -8.94 -22.98
N GLU A 720 1.22 -8.55 -22.13
CA GLU A 720 1.92 -7.27 -22.23
C GLU A 720 2.75 -7.14 -23.52
N GLU A 721 3.41 -8.20 -23.97
CA GLU A 721 4.16 -8.27 -25.23
C GLU A 721 3.27 -8.12 -26.47
N LYS A 722 2.03 -8.64 -26.40
CA LYS A 722 1.10 -8.63 -27.54
C LYS A 722 0.15 -7.43 -27.56
N LEU A 723 -0.19 -6.89 -26.39
CA LEU A 723 -1.24 -5.87 -26.21
C LEU A 723 -0.74 -4.56 -25.58
N GLY A 724 0.53 -4.49 -25.18
CA GLY A 724 1.14 -3.35 -24.49
C GLY A 724 1.12 -3.48 -22.95
N PRO A 725 1.97 -2.73 -22.23
CA PRO A 725 2.29 -2.97 -20.82
C PRO A 725 1.10 -2.91 -19.86
N ASN A 726 0.03 -2.20 -20.21
CA ASN A 726 -1.17 -2.07 -19.37
C ASN A 726 -2.14 -3.26 -19.47
N ALA A 727 -1.86 -4.26 -20.31
CA ALA A 727 -2.78 -5.36 -20.62
C ALA A 727 -3.29 -6.10 -19.38
N THR A 728 -2.40 -6.52 -18.48
CA THR A 728 -2.78 -7.20 -17.24
C THR A 728 -3.68 -6.31 -16.38
N ALA A 729 -3.32 -5.04 -16.17
CA ALA A 729 -4.12 -4.13 -15.35
C ALA A 729 -5.54 -3.91 -15.91
N MET A 730 -5.70 -3.90 -17.24
CA MET A 730 -7.00 -3.89 -17.92
C MET A 730 -7.80 -5.17 -17.63
N PHE A 731 -7.19 -6.36 -17.65
CA PHE A 731 -7.91 -7.61 -17.33
C PHE A 731 -8.39 -7.67 -15.87
N TYR A 732 -7.66 -7.08 -14.92
CA TYR A 732 -8.16 -6.91 -13.54
C TYR A 732 -9.35 -5.95 -13.46
N GLN A 733 -9.34 -4.86 -14.23
CA GLN A 733 -10.47 -3.93 -14.33
C GLN A 733 -11.72 -4.64 -14.89
N ILE A 734 -11.56 -5.44 -15.94
CA ILE A 734 -12.63 -6.22 -16.58
C ILE A 734 -13.17 -7.30 -15.63
N ALA A 735 -12.29 -8.08 -14.98
CA ALA A 735 -12.71 -9.06 -13.97
C ALA A 735 -13.50 -8.40 -12.82
N ARG A 736 -13.10 -7.19 -12.40
CA ARG A 736 -13.81 -6.40 -11.38
C ARG A 736 -15.12 -5.76 -11.86
N ALA A 737 -15.29 -5.56 -13.16
CA ALA A 737 -16.57 -5.11 -13.74
C ALA A 737 -17.58 -6.27 -13.79
N LEU A 738 -17.11 -7.48 -14.10
CA LEU A 738 -17.92 -8.70 -14.19
C LEU A 738 -18.30 -9.25 -12.81
N ASP A 739 -17.36 -9.35 -11.86
CA ASP A 739 -17.65 -9.63 -10.45
C ASP A 739 -17.16 -8.48 -9.55
N PRO A 740 -18.08 -7.65 -9.02
CA PRO A 740 -17.73 -6.53 -8.16
C PRO A 740 -17.38 -6.92 -6.71
N ARG A 741 -17.63 -8.17 -6.32
CA ARG A 741 -17.52 -8.66 -4.93
C ARG A 741 -16.28 -9.54 -4.73
N THR A 742 -16.00 -10.45 -5.66
CA THR A 742 -14.96 -11.47 -5.50
C THR A 742 -13.54 -10.86 -5.47
N PRO A 743 -12.68 -11.28 -4.53
CA PRO A 743 -11.27 -10.88 -4.51
C PRO A 743 -10.48 -11.44 -5.71
N LEU A 744 -9.56 -10.62 -6.21
CA LEU A 744 -8.80 -10.89 -7.42
C LEU A 744 -7.33 -11.17 -7.07
N PHE A 745 -6.80 -12.29 -7.54
CA PHE A 745 -5.46 -12.78 -7.22
C PHE A 745 -4.52 -12.67 -8.42
N LEU A 746 -3.32 -12.16 -8.14
CA LEU A 746 -2.09 -12.52 -8.87
C LEU A 746 -1.58 -13.83 -8.27
N ASN A 747 -1.05 -14.75 -9.07
CA ASN A 747 -0.63 -16.07 -8.58
C ASN A 747 0.73 -16.49 -9.20
N GLU A 748 1.71 -16.83 -8.37
CA GLU A 748 3.11 -17.12 -8.77
C GLU A 748 3.73 -18.25 -7.93
N TYR A 749 4.65 -19.01 -8.54
CA TYR A 749 5.59 -19.89 -7.82
C TYR A 749 6.90 -19.15 -7.45
N ASN A 750 7.85 -19.89 -6.86
CA ASN A 750 9.24 -19.53 -6.47
C ASN A 750 9.42 -18.34 -5.50
N THR A 751 8.42 -17.48 -5.29
CA THR A 751 8.45 -16.28 -4.44
C THR A 751 8.76 -16.60 -2.96
N LEU A 752 8.26 -17.74 -2.45
CA LEU A 752 8.56 -18.30 -1.11
C LEU A 752 9.63 -19.40 -1.16
N GLU A 753 9.76 -20.06 -2.31
CA GLU A 753 10.31 -21.41 -2.44
C GLU A 753 11.75 -21.42 -2.96
N PHE A 754 12.15 -20.42 -3.75
CA PHE A 754 13.48 -20.35 -4.35
C PHE A 754 14.03 -18.92 -4.42
N PRO A 755 14.69 -18.42 -3.35
CA PRO A 755 15.26 -17.07 -3.31
C PRO A 755 16.25 -16.68 -4.41
N LEU A 756 16.81 -17.65 -5.17
CA LEU A 756 17.65 -17.36 -6.35
C LEU A 756 16.84 -16.95 -7.59
N ASP A 757 15.51 -17.10 -7.58
CA ASP A 757 14.68 -16.73 -8.72
C ASP A 757 14.47 -15.20 -8.79
N MET A 758 15.36 -14.56 -9.54
CA MET A 758 15.37 -13.12 -9.75
C MET A 758 14.16 -12.63 -10.58
N ALA A 759 13.30 -13.49 -11.11
CA ALA A 759 12.03 -13.10 -11.72
C ALA A 759 10.97 -12.71 -10.67
N VAL A 760 10.94 -13.41 -9.54
CA VAL A 760 9.86 -13.35 -8.53
C VAL A 760 10.30 -12.98 -7.11
N ILE A 761 11.44 -12.29 -6.96
CA ILE A 761 11.83 -11.73 -5.66
C ILE A 761 10.69 -10.87 -5.07
N PRO A 762 10.46 -10.86 -3.74
CA PRO A 762 9.24 -10.28 -3.15
C PRO A 762 8.99 -8.80 -3.47
N SER A 763 10.07 -8.04 -3.70
CA SER A 763 9.99 -6.64 -4.12
C SER A 763 9.47 -6.44 -5.55
N LYS A 764 9.70 -7.38 -6.48
CA LYS A 764 9.06 -7.36 -7.81
C LYS A 764 7.56 -7.63 -7.71
N TYR A 765 7.16 -8.60 -6.88
CA TYR A 765 5.75 -8.89 -6.64
C TYR A 765 5.02 -7.65 -6.09
N VAL A 766 5.63 -6.94 -5.12
CA VAL A 766 5.14 -5.65 -4.61
C VAL A 766 5.05 -4.59 -5.71
N GLU A 767 6.03 -4.49 -6.61
CA GLU A 767 5.94 -3.57 -7.76
C GLU A 767 4.78 -3.93 -8.70
N LYS A 768 4.58 -5.20 -9.07
CA LYS A 768 3.49 -5.62 -9.98
C LYS A 768 2.09 -5.42 -9.37
N ILE A 769 1.92 -5.64 -8.07
CA ILE A 769 0.67 -5.31 -7.35
C ILE A 769 0.42 -3.79 -7.31
N LYS A 770 1.48 -2.97 -7.22
CA LYS A 770 1.37 -1.50 -7.29
C LYS A 770 1.07 -0.99 -8.70
N GLU A 771 1.69 -1.58 -9.72
CA GLU A 771 1.43 -1.34 -11.15
C GLU A 771 -0.06 -1.56 -11.46
N ILE A 772 -0.60 -2.75 -11.17
CA ILE A 772 -2.01 -3.11 -11.41
C ILE A 772 -2.98 -2.15 -10.71
N ARG A 773 -2.67 -1.72 -9.47
CA ARG A 773 -3.47 -0.74 -8.70
C ARG A 773 -3.31 0.71 -9.16
N SER A 774 -2.25 1.04 -9.89
CA SER A 774 -1.98 2.41 -10.38
C SER A 774 -2.73 2.74 -11.67
N PHE A 775 -3.25 1.73 -12.36
CA PHE A 775 -4.09 1.89 -13.54
C PHE A 775 -5.44 2.56 -13.17
N PRO A 776 -5.96 3.52 -13.96
CA PRO A 776 -7.17 4.27 -13.60
C PRO A 776 -8.37 3.37 -13.32
N GLY A 777 -9.04 3.58 -12.18
CA GLY A 777 -10.18 2.78 -11.72
C GLY A 777 -9.80 1.51 -10.93
N ASN A 778 -8.52 1.13 -10.88
CA ASN A 778 -8.05 -0.02 -10.10
C ASN A 778 -7.64 0.33 -8.66
N GLU A 779 -7.79 1.59 -8.22
CA GLU A 779 -7.29 2.08 -6.93
C GLU A 779 -8.00 1.42 -5.73
N ARG A 780 -9.18 0.84 -5.96
CA ARG A 780 -10.02 0.15 -4.97
C ARG A 780 -10.18 -1.36 -5.24
N LEU A 781 -9.33 -1.98 -6.07
CA LEU A 781 -9.38 -3.42 -6.30
C LEU A 781 -9.18 -4.22 -5.00
N ARG A 782 -10.02 -5.23 -4.80
CA ARG A 782 -9.89 -6.26 -3.75
C ARG A 782 -8.79 -7.28 -4.12
N MET A 783 -7.59 -6.78 -4.40
CA MET A 783 -6.42 -7.60 -4.71
C MET A 783 -6.07 -8.53 -3.54
N GLN A 784 -5.63 -9.74 -3.84
CA GLN A 784 -4.94 -10.66 -2.95
C GLN A 784 -3.68 -11.22 -3.62
N ILE A 785 -2.81 -11.81 -2.81
CA ILE A 785 -1.51 -12.36 -3.19
C ILE A 785 -1.64 -13.89 -3.17
N GLY A 786 -1.54 -14.52 -4.33
CA GLY A 786 -1.42 -15.97 -4.49
C GLY A 786 0.04 -16.36 -4.61
N LEU A 787 0.47 -17.28 -3.76
CA LEU A 787 1.80 -17.87 -3.76
C LEU A 787 1.59 -19.37 -3.87
N GLN A 788 2.02 -19.99 -4.97
CA GLN A 788 1.74 -21.39 -5.26
C GLN A 788 2.23 -22.27 -4.09
N GLY A 789 3.48 -22.09 -3.65
CA GLY A 789 4.03 -22.85 -2.52
C GLY A 789 4.62 -24.18 -2.97
N HIS A 790 5.27 -24.15 -4.12
CA HIS A 790 5.85 -25.26 -4.86
C HIS A 790 7.28 -25.59 -4.38
N PHE A 791 7.41 -26.30 -3.25
CA PHE A 791 8.70 -26.49 -2.56
C PHE A 791 9.54 -27.66 -3.12
N TRP A 792 10.23 -27.41 -4.24
CA TRP A 792 11.09 -28.40 -4.95
C TRP A 792 12.41 -28.70 -4.23
N ARG A 793 12.74 -27.90 -3.21
CA ARG A 793 13.95 -27.97 -2.38
C ARG A 793 13.51 -27.99 -0.91
N LYS A 794 14.39 -28.37 0.01
CA LYS A 794 14.10 -28.30 1.46
C LYS A 794 13.62 -26.87 1.80
N PRO A 795 12.43 -26.68 2.40
CA PRO A 795 11.92 -25.35 2.72
C PRO A 795 12.88 -24.56 3.60
N ASN A 796 13.07 -23.29 3.27
CA ASN A 796 13.76 -22.31 4.11
C ASN A 796 12.69 -21.45 4.81
N VAL A 797 12.18 -21.93 5.95
CA VAL A 797 11.12 -21.23 6.71
C VAL A 797 11.53 -19.82 7.16
N SER A 798 12.83 -19.57 7.34
CA SER A 798 13.37 -18.24 7.64
C SER A 798 13.21 -17.27 6.46
N HIS A 799 13.51 -17.72 5.24
CA HIS A 799 13.25 -16.96 4.01
C HIS A 799 11.74 -16.81 3.76
N MET A 800 10.96 -17.88 3.96
CA MET A 800 9.50 -17.87 3.84
C MET A 800 8.87 -16.80 4.75
N ARG A 801 9.29 -16.70 6.02
CA ARG A 801 8.89 -15.61 6.93
C ARG A 801 9.26 -14.24 6.39
N ALA A 802 10.50 -14.08 5.91
CA ALA A 802 10.96 -12.81 5.35
C ALA A 802 10.10 -12.36 4.17
N THR A 803 9.82 -13.25 3.21
CA THR A 803 8.92 -12.99 2.09
C THR A 803 7.49 -12.68 2.56
N LEU A 804 6.90 -13.49 3.44
CA LEU A 804 5.55 -13.23 3.94
C LEU A 804 5.44 -11.91 4.71
N ASP A 805 6.49 -11.49 5.43
CA ASP A 805 6.56 -10.17 6.05
C ASP A 805 6.65 -9.05 5.00
N VAL A 806 7.41 -9.21 3.91
CA VAL A 806 7.52 -8.24 2.80
C VAL A 806 6.19 -8.08 2.07
N LEU A 807 5.50 -9.19 1.77
CA LEU A 807 4.23 -9.18 1.06
C LEU A 807 3.08 -8.71 1.97
N GLY A 808 3.11 -9.09 3.25
CA GLY A 808 2.13 -8.65 4.25
C GLY A 808 2.22 -7.14 4.56
N ALA A 809 3.40 -6.54 4.41
CA ALA A 809 3.64 -5.11 4.61
C ALA A 809 2.71 -4.21 3.75
N ILE A 810 2.38 -4.64 2.53
CA ILE A 810 1.47 -3.90 1.64
C ILE A 810 -0.02 -4.15 1.92
N ASN A 811 -0.37 -4.65 3.12
CA ASN A 811 -1.73 -4.87 3.63
C ASN A 811 -2.67 -5.57 2.64
N THR A 812 -2.11 -6.51 1.87
CA THR A 812 -2.80 -7.25 0.82
C THR A 812 -2.80 -8.72 1.24
N PRO A 813 -3.97 -9.36 1.49
CA PRO A 813 -4.02 -10.70 2.05
C PRO A 813 -3.32 -11.74 1.16
N ILE A 814 -2.67 -12.71 1.81
CA ILE A 814 -1.86 -13.75 1.18
C ILE A 814 -2.57 -15.11 1.30
N TRP A 815 -2.52 -15.92 0.26
CA TRP A 815 -2.85 -17.35 0.33
C TRP A 815 -1.66 -18.17 -0.15
N LEU A 816 -1.45 -19.34 0.44
CA LEU A 816 -0.77 -20.42 -0.25
C LEU A 816 -1.81 -21.14 -1.11
N THR A 817 -1.60 -21.22 -2.42
CA THR A 817 -2.67 -21.53 -3.40
C THR A 817 -2.56 -22.91 -4.02
N GLU A 818 -1.35 -23.48 -4.07
CA GLU A 818 -1.01 -24.73 -4.74
C GLU A 818 0.09 -25.48 -3.92
N LEU A 819 -0.03 -25.53 -2.59
CA LEU A 819 1.04 -25.99 -1.68
C LEU A 819 1.33 -27.48 -1.80
N ASP A 820 2.54 -27.81 -2.21
CA ASP A 820 3.10 -29.16 -2.24
C ASP A 820 4.60 -29.14 -1.88
N THR A 821 5.14 -30.32 -1.55
CA THR A 821 6.55 -30.47 -1.15
C THR A 821 7.20 -31.63 -1.91
N ARG A 822 8.51 -31.53 -2.14
CA ARG A 822 9.29 -32.54 -2.86
C ARG A 822 9.10 -33.95 -2.27
N ARG A 823 8.75 -34.91 -3.13
CA ARG A 823 8.69 -36.34 -2.81
C ARG A 823 9.99 -36.88 -2.21
N GLY A 824 9.85 -37.64 -1.13
CA GLY A 824 10.93 -38.28 -0.38
C GLY A 824 10.54 -38.58 1.07
N PRO A 825 11.40 -39.23 1.87
CA PRO A 825 11.07 -39.59 3.27
C PRO A 825 10.75 -38.39 4.17
N ASN A 826 11.23 -37.19 3.80
CA ASN A 826 10.99 -35.95 4.54
C ASN A 826 9.77 -35.14 4.03
N GLN A 827 9.02 -35.61 3.02
CA GLN A 827 7.95 -34.83 2.35
C GLN A 827 6.90 -34.33 3.35
N ALA A 828 6.40 -35.23 4.21
CA ALA A 828 5.42 -34.92 5.25
C ALA A 828 5.96 -33.93 6.30
N ALA A 829 7.19 -34.11 6.78
CA ALA A 829 7.83 -33.21 7.74
C ALA A 829 8.04 -31.80 7.16
N GLN A 830 8.40 -31.71 5.87
CA GLN A 830 8.54 -30.44 5.15
C GLN A 830 7.18 -29.75 4.93
N LEU A 831 6.13 -30.53 4.67
CA LEU A 831 4.76 -30.01 4.59
C LEU A 831 4.32 -29.43 5.95
N GLU A 832 4.60 -30.12 7.05
CA GLU A 832 4.28 -29.63 8.40
C GLU A 832 5.02 -28.31 8.72
N GLU A 833 6.32 -28.21 8.38
CA GLU A 833 7.10 -26.98 8.59
C GLU A 833 6.52 -25.79 7.81
N VAL A 834 6.17 -25.97 6.53
CA VAL A 834 5.58 -24.92 5.68
C VAL A 834 4.16 -24.56 6.13
N MET A 835 3.31 -25.53 6.43
CA MET A 835 1.93 -25.28 6.86
C MET A 835 1.89 -24.53 8.19
N ARG A 836 2.73 -24.89 9.18
CA ARG A 836 2.86 -24.15 10.44
C ARG A 836 3.36 -22.73 10.25
N GLU A 837 4.35 -22.55 9.37
CA GLU A 837 4.91 -21.24 9.07
C GLU A 837 3.86 -20.31 8.46
N ALA A 838 3.15 -20.78 7.42
CA ALA A 838 2.04 -20.06 6.79
C ALA A 838 0.88 -19.78 7.76
N PHE A 839 0.37 -20.79 8.48
CA PHE A 839 -0.77 -20.62 9.39
C PHE A 839 -0.46 -19.65 10.54
N SER A 840 0.79 -19.59 11.00
CA SER A 840 1.21 -18.62 12.02
C SER A 840 1.35 -17.18 11.53
N HIS A 841 1.34 -16.90 10.22
CA HIS A 841 1.60 -15.57 9.68
C HIS A 841 0.33 -14.69 9.65
N PRO A 842 0.35 -13.45 10.20
CA PRO A 842 -0.84 -12.60 10.32
C PRO A 842 -1.54 -12.23 9.01
N ALA A 843 -0.78 -12.17 7.90
CA ALA A 843 -1.27 -11.74 6.58
C ALA A 843 -1.67 -12.92 5.68
N VAL A 844 -1.34 -14.17 6.06
CA VAL A 844 -1.88 -15.36 5.39
C VAL A 844 -3.31 -15.58 5.86
N GLU A 845 -4.25 -15.72 4.94
CA GLU A 845 -5.69 -15.88 5.23
C GLU A 845 -6.30 -17.10 4.53
N GLY A 846 -5.48 -17.99 3.95
CA GLY A 846 -5.89 -19.32 3.47
C GLY A 846 -4.71 -20.17 2.99
N ILE A 847 -4.89 -21.50 2.97
CA ILE A 847 -3.95 -22.49 2.43
C ILE A 847 -4.75 -23.53 1.63
N ILE A 848 -4.39 -23.71 0.36
CA ILE A 848 -4.79 -24.87 -0.45
C ILE A 848 -3.57 -25.76 -0.67
N VAL A 849 -3.68 -27.03 -0.32
CA VAL A 849 -2.66 -28.05 -0.56
C VAL A 849 -2.88 -28.66 -1.96
N TRP A 850 -1.85 -28.74 -2.81
CA TRP A 850 -1.95 -29.32 -4.16
C TRP A 850 -1.85 -30.86 -4.14
N GLY A 851 -2.60 -31.46 -3.22
CA GLY A 851 -2.45 -32.85 -2.77
C GLY A 851 -3.56 -33.82 -3.21
N GLY A 852 -4.40 -33.41 -4.16
CA GLY A 852 -5.58 -34.14 -4.59
C GLY A 852 -5.28 -35.51 -5.21
N TRP A 853 -6.19 -36.47 -5.03
CA TRP A 853 -6.01 -37.84 -5.52
C TRP A 853 -6.05 -37.95 -7.05
N LYS A 854 -5.20 -38.84 -7.56
CA LYS A 854 -5.04 -39.16 -8.99
C LYS A 854 -5.03 -40.69 -9.15
N PRO A 855 -5.89 -41.30 -10.00
CA PRO A 855 -5.95 -42.76 -10.20
C PRO A 855 -4.62 -43.39 -10.66
N THR A 856 -3.80 -42.64 -11.38
CA THR A 856 -2.44 -43.03 -11.80
C THR A 856 -1.42 -43.09 -10.64
N GLY A 857 -1.83 -42.66 -9.45
CA GLY A 857 -0.94 -42.25 -8.37
C GLY A 857 -0.20 -40.94 -8.70
N CYS A 858 0.31 -40.28 -7.66
CA CYS A 858 1.22 -39.14 -7.77
C CYS A 858 2.65 -39.64 -8.03
N ASN A 859 2.85 -40.23 -9.21
CA ASN A 859 4.05 -41.01 -9.53
C ASN A 859 4.91 -40.43 -10.66
N GLN A 860 4.52 -39.34 -11.32
CA GLN A 860 5.33 -38.79 -12.41
C GLN A 860 6.66 -38.22 -11.90
N THR A 861 7.76 -38.88 -12.30
CA THR A 861 9.09 -38.28 -12.26
C THR A 861 9.16 -37.13 -13.25
N CYS A 862 9.65 -35.97 -12.81
CA CYS A 862 9.89 -34.83 -13.70
C CYS A 862 10.77 -35.25 -14.88
N LEU A 863 10.50 -34.73 -16.08
CA LEU A 863 11.38 -34.87 -17.23
C LEU A 863 12.74 -34.22 -16.90
N THR A 864 13.72 -35.04 -16.55
CA THR A 864 15.08 -34.58 -16.28
C THR A 864 15.83 -34.34 -17.58
N ASP A 865 15.50 -33.24 -18.26
CA ASP A 865 16.43 -32.68 -19.24
C ASP A 865 17.72 -32.27 -18.50
N LYS A 866 18.87 -32.54 -19.11
CA LYS A 866 20.19 -32.47 -18.45
C LYS A 866 20.75 -31.05 -18.36
N ASN A 867 20.12 -30.10 -19.05
CA ASN A 867 20.54 -28.71 -19.08
C ASN A 867 19.95 -27.90 -17.91
N TYR A 868 20.78 -27.63 -16.91
CA TYR A 868 20.47 -26.65 -15.87
C TYR A 868 20.41 -25.24 -16.46
N ASP A 869 19.21 -24.69 -16.64
CA ASP A 869 18.95 -23.24 -16.48
C ASP A 869 17.45 -22.89 -16.45
N VAL A 870 16.56 -23.72 -17.03
CA VAL A 870 15.09 -23.57 -16.91
C VAL A 870 14.48 -24.88 -16.42
N LEU A 871 13.88 -24.87 -15.23
CA LEU A 871 13.19 -26.03 -14.68
C LEU A 871 11.88 -26.30 -15.46
N PRO A 872 11.56 -27.57 -15.78
CA PRO A 872 10.30 -27.92 -16.44
C PRO A 872 9.10 -27.67 -15.51
N LYS A 873 7.97 -27.25 -16.11
CA LYS A 873 6.79 -26.78 -15.37
C LYS A 873 6.04 -27.89 -14.63
N GLY A 874 5.43 -27.52 -13.49
CA GLY A 874 4.36 -28.26 -12.83
C GLY A 874 4.77 -29.60 -12.20
N CYS A 875 5.86 -29.65 -11.43
CA CYS A 875 6.42 -30.92 -10.96
C CYS A 875 6.77 -31.01 -9.45
N ALA A 876 5.73 -31.11 -8.61
CA ALA A 876 5.72 -32.12 -7.55
C ALA A 876 4.31 -32.68 -7.37
N GLU A 877 4.04 -33.85 -7.93
CA GLU A 877 2.83 -34.57 -7.56
C GLU A 877 2.98 -35.08 -6.12
N MET A 878 2.37 -34.35 -5.17
CA MET A 878 2.07 -34.86 -3.84
C MET A 878 0.65 -35.43 -3.84
N CYS A 879 0.47 -36.58 -3.21
CA CYS A 879 -0.87 -37.13 -2.92
C CYS A 879 -1.03 -37.17 -1.40
N LEU A 880 -2.20 -36.79 -0.90
CA LEU A 880 -2.55 -36.98 0.52
C LEU A 880 -3.10 -38.39 0.80
N ILE A 881 -3.55 -39.11 -0.23
CA ILE A 881 -4.08 -40.48 -0.15
C ILE A 881 -3.58 -41.39 -1.26
N ASP A 882 -3.63 -42.70 -1.01
CA ASP A 882 -3.40 -43.76 -2.00
C ASP A 882 -4.66 -44.08 -2.84
N ASN A 883 -4.55 -45.07 -3.73
CA ASN A 883 -5.68 -45.55 -4.56
C ASN A 883 -6.73 -46.35 -3.78
N ASN A 884 -6.51 -46.65 -2.49
CA ASN A 884 -7.49 -47.22 -1.57
C ASN A 884 -8.17 -46.13 -0.72
N PHE A 885 -7.89 -44.86 -1.00
CA PHE A 885 -8.34 -43.68 -0.26
C PHE A 885 -7.89 -43.63 1.20
N LYS A 886 -6.79 -44.33 1.53
CA LYS A 886 -6.11 -44.27 2.83
C LYS A 886 -5.08 -43.15 2.83
N ASN A 887 -4.88 -42.50 3.97
CA ASN A 887 -3.85 -41.47 4.11
C ASN A 887 -2.46 -42.00 3.74
N LEU A 888 -1.72 -41.15 3.04
CA LEU A 888 -0.26 -41.18 3.00
C LEU A 888 0.29 -40.28 4.13
N PRO A 889 1.58 -40.36 4.50
CA PRO A 889 2.13 -39.57 5.61
C PRO A 889 1.93 -38.04 5.49
N ALA A 890 1.75 -37.51 4.28
CA ALA A 890 1.38 -36.12 4.05
C ALA A 890 -0.09 -35.82 4.43
N GLY A 891 -1.00 -36.76 4.18
CA GLY A 891 -2.40 -36.70 4.65
C GLY A 891 -2.49 -36.76 6.17
N ASP A 892 -1.69 -37.62 6.81
CA ASP A 892 -1.64 -37.70 8.29
C ASP A 892 -1.14 -36.40 8.93
N VAL A 893 -0.20 -35.69 8.29
CA VAL A 893 0.21 -34.34 8.70
C VAL A 893 -0.92 -33.33 8.54
N VAL A 894 -1.70 -33.38 7.45
CA VAL A 894 -2.86 -32.50 7.27
C VAL A 894 -3.93 -32.77 8.33
N ASP A 895 -4.26 -34.03 8.61
CA ASP A 895 -5.26 -34.41 9.63
C ASP A 895 -4.80 -34.04 11.05
N LYS A 896 -3.52 -34.23 11.35
CA LYS A 896 -2.89 -33.76 12.60
C LYS A 896 -3.06 -32.25 12.78
N LEU A 897 -2.77 -31.45 11.74
CA LEU A 897 -2.89 -29.99 11.80
C LEU A 897 -4.35 -29.51 11.83
N ILE A 898 -5.27 -30.18 11.13
CA ILE A 898 -6.73 -29.92 11.23
C ILE A 898 -7.21 -30.08 12.68
N ASN A 899 -6.76 -31.15 13.36
CA ASN A 899 -7.12 -31.40 14.76
C ASN A 899 -6.46 -30.42 15.73
N GLU A 900 -5.19 -30.07 15.53
CA GLU A 900 -4.48 -29.06 16.35
C GLU A 900 -5.09 -27.66 16.22
N TRP A 901 -5.61 -27.31 15.04
CA TRP A 901 -6.13 -25.97 14.73
C TRP A 901 -7.64 -25.84 14.95
N LYS A 902 -8.20 -26.71 15.80
CA LYS A 902 -9.61 -26.76 16.19
C LYS A 902 -9.79 -26.54 17.70
N SER A 903 -10.98 -26.13 18.13
CA SER A 903 -11.38 -26.08 19.55
C SER A 903 -12.61 -26.95 19.79
N THR A 904 -12.37 -28.22 20.12
CA THR A 904 -13.39 -29.24 20.45
C THR A 904 -13.35 -29.58 21.94
N ASN A 905 -14.50 -29.97 22.47
CA ASN A 905 -14.71 -30.34 23.88
C ASN A 905 -14.13 -29.31 24.87
N VAL A 906 -14.37 -28.03 24.60
CA VAL A 906 -13.96 -26.93 25.48
C VAL A 906 -15.00 -26.84 26.61
N THR A 907 -14.72 -27.53 27.72
CA THR A 907 -15.61 -27.63 28.88
C THR A 907 -15.19 -26.73 30.03
N GLY A 908 -16.15 -26.31 30.85
CA GLY A 908 -15.90 -25.68 32.15
C GLY A 908 -17.19 -25.29 32.87
N VAL A 909 -17.06 -24.51 33.94
CA VAL A 909 -18.19 -23.95 34.69
C VAL A 909 -18.11 -22.43 34.72
N THR A 910 -19.25 -21.77 34.93
CA THR A 910 -19.31 -20.33 35.20
C THR A 910 -18.76 -19.97 36.58
N ASP A 911 -18.07 -18.82 36.65
CA ASP A 911 -17.53 -18.24 37.89
C ASP A 911 -18.63 -17.67 38.82
N GLY A 912 -18.22 -17.07 39.94
CA GLY A 912 -19.12 -16.36 40.86
C GLY A 912 -19.89 -15.17 40.26
N ASN A 913 -19.60 -14.74 39.03
CA ASN A 913 -20.36 -13.75 38.28
C ASN A 913 -21.31 -14.37 37.24
N GLY A 914 -21.40 -15.69 37.15
CA GLY A 914 -22.12 -16.39 36.09
C GLY A 914 -21.41 -16.35 34.73
N VAL A 915 -20.07 -16.19 34.71
CA VAL A 915 -19.28 -16.02 33.48
C VAL A 915 -18.28 -17.16 33.28
N PHE A 916 -18.25 -17.71 32.06
CA PHE A 916 -17.19 -18.59 31.58
C PHE A 916 -16.35 -17.85 30.53
N GLU A 917 -15.06 -17.65 30.77
CA GLU A 917 -14.11 -17.05 29.81
C GLU A 917 -13.11 -18.11 29.32
N GLN A 918 -12.99 -18.28 28.00
CA GLN A 918 -11.99 -19.16 27.39
C GLN A 918 -11.53 -18.62 26.03
N LYS A 919 -10.37 -19.07 25.55
CA LYS A 919 -9.82 -18.68 24.24
C LYS A 919 -9.91 -19.83 23.23
N VAL A 920 -10.55 -19.57 22.09
CA VAL A 920 -10.88 -20.56 21.05
C VAL A 920 -10.47 -20.05 19.67
N PHE A 921 -10.33 -20.94 18.68
CA PHE A 921 -10.03 -20.57 17.29
C PHE A 921 -11.16 -19.75 16.62
N HIS A 922 -10.88 -19.13 15.48
CA HIS A 922 -11.89 -18.50 14.65
C HIS A 922 -12.72 -19.56 13.90
N GLY A 923 -14.02 -19.61 14.15
CA GLY A 923 -14.90 -20.61 13.57
C GLY A 923 -16.38 -20.43 13.91
N GLU A 924 -17.19 -21.37 13.45
CA GLU A 924 -18.59 -21.55 13.86
C GLU A 924 -18.62 -22.61 14.96
N TYR A 925 -19.43 -22.36 16.00
CA TYR A 925 -19.44 -23.12 17.25
C TYR A 925 -20.87 -23.43 17.68
N SER A 926 -21.05 -24.59 18.31
CA SER A 926 -22.15 -24.84 19.22
C SER A 926 -21.67 -24.64 20.67
N VAL A 927 -22.54 -24.08 21.51
CA VAL A 927 -22.45 -24.19 22.97
C VAL A 927 -23.65 -24.98 23.50
N THR A 928 -23.37 -26.02 24.27
CA THR A 928 -24.32 -26.69 25.15
C THR A 928 -24.13 -26.15 26.57
N TYR A 929 -25.21 -25.84 27.28
CA TYR A 929 -25.15 -25.29 28.64
C TYR A 929 -26.29 -25.80 29.52
N SER A 930 -26.01 -26.03 30.80
CA SER A 930 -26.99 -26.48 31.82
C SER A 930 -26.58 -26.00 33.22
N HIS A 931 -27.47 -26.11 34.19
CA HIS A 931 -27.17 -25.78 35.59
C HIS A 931 -27.63 -26.91 36.52
N PRO A 932 -26.96 -27.21 37.64
CA PRO A 932 -27.38 -28.29 38.55
C PRO A 932 -28.83 -28.16 39.06
N LEU A 933 -29.35 -26.93 39.17
CA LEU A 933 -30.74 -26.66 39.54
C LEU A 933 -31.73 -26.65 38.34
N ILE A 934 -31.23 -26.67 37.11
CA ILE A 934 -32.02 -26.62 35.86
C ILE A 934 -31.49 -27.73 34.92
N PRO A 935 -31.89 -29.00 35.12
CA PRO A 935 -31.20 -30.16 34.55
C PRO A 935 -31.45 -30.42 33.06
N ARG A 936 -32.18 -29.54 32.34
CA ARG A 936 -32.34 -29.64 30.88
C ARG A 936 -31.25 -28.82 30.18
N PRO A 937 -30.31 -29.44 29.45
CA PRO A 937 -29.31 -28.69 28.68
C PRO A 937 -29.96 -27.98 27.49
N VAL A 938 -29.45 -26.80 27.17
CA VAL A 938 -29.84 -25.99 26.01
C VAL A 938 -28.65 -25.88 25.06
N GLU A 939 -28.91 -25.88 23.75
CA GLU A 939 -27.90 -25.71 22.70
C GLU A 939 -28.08 -24.38 21.95
N LYS A 940 -26.98 -23.72 21.55
CA LYS A 940 -27.00 -22.49 20.75
C LYS A 940 -25.79 -22.39 19.83
N ILE A 941 -26.01 -22.00 18.57
CA ILE A 941 -24.93 -21.80 17.58
C ILE A 941 -24.47 -20.33 17.55
N PHE A 942 -23.17 -20.10 17.40
CA PHE A 942 -22.55 -18.78 17.28
C PHE A 942 -21.28 -18.77 16.40
N SER A 943 -20.80 -17.57 16.03
CA SER A 943 -19.68 -17.37 15.08
C SER A 943 -18.57 -16.51 15.70
N VAL A 944 -17.36 -17.06 15.81
CA VAL A 944 -16.17 -16.40 16.40
C VAL A 944 -15.29 -15.82 15.29
N ARG A 945 -15.38 -14.50 15.09
CA ARG A 945 -14.70 -13.78 13.99
C ARG A 945 -13.47 -12.99 14.46
N LYS A 946 -12.54 -12.75 13.52
CA LYS A 946 -11.24 -12.05 13.67
C LYS A 946 -11.43 -10.56 13.96
N GLU A 947 -11.74 -10.23 15.21
CA GLU A 947 -12.05 -8.87 15.68
C GLU A 947 -11.26 -8.52 16.95
N LYS A 948 -11.42 -7.29 17.46
CA LYS A 948 -10.73 -6.81 18.68
C LYS A 948 -11.59 -7.04 19.91
N GLY A 949 -10.95 -7.47 21.00
CA GLY A 949 -11.61 -7.74 22.29
C GLY A 949 -12.23 -9.14 22.37
N PRO A 950 -12.83 -9.50 23.51
CA PRO A 950 -13.60 -10.72 23.64
C PRO A 950 -14.83 -10.70 22.70
N LEU A 951 -15.45 -11.86 22.53
CA LEU A 951 -16.83 -11.99 22.07
C LEU A 951 -17.69 -12.24 23.33
N GLU A 952 -18.52 -11.26 23.69
CA GLU A 952 -19.46 -11.35 24.80
C GLU A 952 -20.74 -12.06 24.31
N LEU A 953 -21.16 -13.14 24.99
CA LEU A 953 -22.31 -13.97 24.65
C LEU A 953 -23.21 -14.10 25.87
N TRP A 954 -24.49 -13.74 25.71
CA TRP A 954 -25.49 -13.82 26.77
C TRP A 954 -26.43 -15.00 26.51
N LEU A 955 -26.55 -15.86 27.53
CA LEU A 955 -27.35 -17.08 27.56
C LEU A 955 -28.30 -17.06 28.76
N THR A 956 -29.45 -17.71 28.59
CA THR A 956 -30.53 -17.72 29.59
C THR A 956 -31.11 -19.12 29.71
N LEU A 957 -31.35 -19.58 30.95
CA LEU A 957 -32.00 -20.85 31.30
C LEU A 957 -33.42 -20.57 31.87
#